data_AF-A0A520KSE7-F1
#
_entry.id   AF-A0A520KSE7-F1
#
_cell.length_a   1.000
_cell.length_b   1.000
_cell.length_c   1.000
_cell.angle_alpha   90.00
_cell.angle_beta   90.00
_cell.angle_gamma   90.00
#
_symmetry.space_group_name_H-M   'P 1'
#
loop_
_entity.id
_entity.type
_entity.pdbx_description
1 polymer ?
#
loop_
_entity_poly.entity_id
_entity_poly.type
_entity_poly.pdbx_seq_one_letter_code
_entity_poly.pdbx_strand_id
1 'polypeptide(L)'
;MIYEYLKNDVLLGVSHDFAYFLRAGPVDISKLHSPFLLVLGGEKERKQILDLWNRYKTNKENILSNIKDIKDLEEYKSFWNPSKVQNVFKVETYESYLVPEVSNYIFSEFGIPTAEHDIPYVNRALVDFAVDNLWLFDTKGHEERLNILVYDIEISNYGKDQAGMQPIDIIGYSEFGISFKSDKDLENEDFFFNITDMPDNWEGLEIKQLISNNEDEELENFVIFLKEIMSHDIIAGHNILNFDNINIYNRAEYLNNKNKDGLSSDEKKLFIDFLTKYARKERIFNFGSIQGSVNLYPTSFDTYYAVRKFFPNLDSYGLKYLAPFFGIKIEDRTYLNHNEIALNEITFKYNRDDIAEQNGITLLLLQQALPLAFLTGLPFEILLPAGTTKIWDHMAMIRAAKYKKIFPATCRVSTVSRQLLNDFGLNKVRKSKEEIFKEARDKKNKDDLKESLRVIKYGEEMPDWVEYPYVNLDYHFPGGKTIKPSEVKSDFLIWWDVIVADVGAMYPTILRADNIGADTIRLARREDTPDDYVWIKKIPERFLDEEDIAYIEKETNGYLIGIKKSKDEGVVNLAMKGILKMISNIKRELAILKTENTDKEQIKRMQMIYNSLKGIRNAGTHGIMTAPNVSCRQFNLWAGAAITTKGQEILDDVLKRLKNNDIRVVYGDTDGIYVACSKRAPRDVYEILGIKKDGLDLSDYEFITPPEKIFDVIEECNKVWRERLNYPDFELEPERHTAMFFLKHKNYLVWDIEDGNLVMKTKGNNFKASDKAELAVKILEKIMYNVLKNHLSWNDENEEQERVKRSIRDITKDIVSSLNLDEVDISDLIMTQTVSPPNSYARNKDGSMNIFGQRSAALEKIVGRINTSTKYRFVVTRSPLPGIDNPIKSSIKPIQYMYPVDYLSDYNDIDIDWYRKMVKNYIKGAFGFEDVREDINKGKNLSLDLFM
;
A
#
# COMPACT_ATOMS: atom_id res chain seq x y z
N MET A 1 30.75 -13.63 -23.34
CA MET A 1 30.57 -14.99 -22.80
C MET A 1 29.90 -14.98 -21.43
N ILE A 2 30.43 -14.30 -20.41
CA ILE A 2 29.78 -14.25 -19.07
C ILE A 2 28.37 -13.65 -19.12
N TYR A 3 28.18 -12.51 -19.80
CA TYR A 3 26.86 -11.86 -19.87
C TYR A 3 25.77 -12.74 -20.51
N GLU A 4 26.09 -13.46 -21.59
CA GLU A 4 25.16 -14.40 -22.24
C GLU A 4 24.86 -15.65 -21.38
N TYR A 5 25.82 -16.07 -20.55
CA TYR A 5 25.57 -17.11 -19.55
C TYR A 5 24.58 -16.62 -18.48
N LEU A 6 24.81 -15.40 -17.95
CA LEU A 6 23.94 -14.79 -16.92
C LEU A 6 22.53 -14.55 -17.42
N LYS A 7 22.35 -14.28 -18.72
CA LYS A 7 21.02 -14.19 -19.31
C LYS A 7 20.21 -15.44 -19.07
N ASN A 8 20.79 -16.63 -19.00
CA ASN A 8 20.10 -17.91 -18.77
C ASN A 8 20.01 -18.31 -17.29
N ASP A 9 20.48 -17.46 -16.39
CA ASP A 9 20.37 -17.64 -14.95
C ASP A 9 19.20 -16.82 -14.38
N VAL A 10 18.82 -17.07 -13.13
CA VAL A 10 17.74 -16.34 -12.45
C VAL A 10 18.35 -15.22 -11.62
N LEU A 11 17.97 -13.97 -11.91
CA LEU A 11 18.34 -12.81 -11.09
C LEU A 11 17.50 -12.81 -9.81
N LEU A 12 18.15 -12.85 -8.64
CA LEU A 12 17.50 -12.88 -7.32
C LEU A 12 17.46 -11.51 -6.64
N GLY A 13 18.40 -10.62 -6.96
CA GLY A 13 18.49 -9.30 -6.33
C GLY A 13 19.67 -8.48 -6.86
N VAL A 14 19.73 -7.21 -6.45
CA VAL A 14 20.79 -6.26 -6.84
C VAL A 14 21.13 -5.35 -5.66
N SER A 15 22.41 -5.29 -5.29
CA SER A 15 22.99 -4.27 -4.41
C SER A 15 23.68 -3.19 -5.24
N HIS A 16 24.31 -2.17 -4.63
CA HIS A 16 25.05 -1.20 -5.46
C HIS A 16 26.38 -1.74 -5.98
N ASP A 17 26.82 -2.90 -5.49
CA ASP A 17 28.15 -3.45 -5.77
C ASP A 17 28.04 -4.78 -6.52
N PHE A 18 26.93 -5.52 -6.35
CA PHE A 18 26.73 -6.85 -6.93
C PHE A 18 25.30 -7.06 -7.46
N ALA A 19 25.18 -7.84 -8.53
CA ALA A 19 23.96 -8.53 -8.93
C ALA A 19 24.04 -9.99 -8.52
N TYR A 20 22.96 -10.55 -7.96
CA TYR A 20 22.94 -11.89 -7.39
C TYR A 20 22.13 -12.82 -8.26
N PHE A 21 22.76 -13.91 -8.70
CA PHE A 21 22.13 -14.92 -9.55
C PHE A 21 22.09 -16.27 -8.86
N LEU A 22 21.07 -17.07 -9.15
CA LEU A 22 20.86 -18.37 -8.52
C LEU A 22 22.04 -19.33 -8.71
N ARG A 23 22.61 -19.42 -9.92
CA ARG A 23 23.71 -20.35 -10.21
C ARG A 23 25.08 -19.66 -10.16
N ALA A 24 25.19 -18.43 -10.65
CA ALA A 24 26.47 -17.70 -10.71
C ALA A 24 26.86 -17.05 -9.37
N GLY A 25 25.93 -16.89 -8.43
CA GLY A 25 26.15 -16.17 -7.19
C GLY A 25 26.34 -14.65 -7.41
N PRO A 26 27.08 -13.96 -6.53
CA PRO A 26 27.30 -12.53 -6.64
C PRO A 26 28.26 -12.17 -7.78
N VAL A 27 27.81 -11.30 -8.69
CA VAL A 27 28.59 -10.75 -9.80
C VAL A 27 28.73 -9.25 -9.62
N ASP A 28 29.97 -8.75 -9.65
CA ASP A 28 30.28 -7.31 -9.58
C ASP A 28 29.48 -6.53 -10.64
N ILE A 29 28.64 -5.60 -10.17
CA ILE A 29 27.70 -4.87 -11.01
C ILE A 29 28.42 -3.96 -12.01
N SER A 30 29.63 -3.48 -11.68
CA SER A 30 30.42 -2.60 -12.55
C SER A 30 30.85 -3.27 -13.86
N LYS A 31 30.79 -4.61 -13.92
CA LYS A 31 31.02 -5.43 -15.12
C LYS A 31 29.78 -5.55 -16.01
N LEU A 32 28.61 -5.22 -15.48
CA LEU A 32 27.31 -5.37 -16.12
C LEU A 32 26.69 -4.02 -16.46
N HIS A 33 26.94 -2.99 -15.65
CA HIS A 33 26.24 -1.71 -15.69
C HIS A 33 27.11 -0.56 -15.18
N SER A 34 26.92 0.65 -15.72
CA SER A 34 27.53 1.89 -15.25
C SER A 34 26.45 2.90 -14.82
N PRO A 35 26.63 3.66 -13.73
CA PRO A 35 25.73 4.77 -13.42
C PRO A 35 25.84 5.87 -14.49
N PHE A 36 24.71 6.49 -14.86
CA PHE A 36 24.70 7.56 -15.86
C PHE A 36 23.59 8.59 -15.63
N LEU A 37 23.70 9.72 -16.34
CA LEU A 37 22.61 10.65 -16.62
C LEU A 37 22.40 10.81 -18.12
N LEU A 38 21.26 11.37 -18.50
CA LEU A 38 20.97 11.79 -19.87
C LEU A 38 21.32 13.27 -20.05
N VAL A 39 22.03 13.60 -21.13
CA VAL A 39 22.23 14.99 -21.57
C VAL A 39 21.36 15.24 -22.79
N LEU A 40 20.49 16.25 -22.71
CA LEU A 40 19.55 16.59 -23.79
C LEU A 40 20.23 17.60 -24.72
N GLY A 41 20.88 17.10 -25.77
CA GLY A 41 21.72 17.91 -26.65
C GLY A 41 22.14 17.14 -27.91
N GLY A 42 22.47 17.88 -28.97
CA GLY A 42 22.89 17.30 -30.24
C GLY A 42 24.40 17.01 -30.28
N GLU A 43 24.89 16.68 -31.48
CA GLU A 43 26.31 16.35 -31.69
C GLU A 43 27.24 17.52 -31.34
N LYS A 44 26.77 18.77 -31.47
CA LYS A 44 27.52 19.96 -31.09
C LYS A 44 27.80 19.97 -29.58
N GLU A 45 26.76 19.81 -28.76
CA GLU A 45 26.86 19.76 -27.30
C GLU A 45 27.68 18.55 -26.86
N ARG A 46 27.45 17.38 -27.48
CA ARG A 46 28.22 16.16 -27.22
C ARG A 46 29.71 16.37 -27.46
N LYS A 47 30.09 16.91 -28.62
CA LYS A 47 31.49 17.18 -28.97
C LYS A 47 32.13 18.19 -27.99
N GLN A 48 31.40 19.22 -27.59
CA GLN A 48 31.88 20.19 -26.61
C GLN A 48 32.24 19.53 -25.28
N ILE A 49 31.38 18.67 -24.73
CA ILE A 49 31.65 17.96 -23.48
C ILE A 49 32.79 16.94 -23.68
N LEU A 50 32.79 16.21 -24.79
CA LEU A 50 33.82 15.21 -25.13
C LEU A 50 35.22 15.81 -25.24
N ASP A 51 35.37 16.96 -25.90
CA ASP A 51 36.66 17.65 -26.04
C ASP A 51 37.21 18.11 -24.69
N LEU A 52 36.34 18.58 -23.79
CA LEU A 52 36.72 19.01 -22.45
C LEU A 52 37.02 17.83 -21.53
N TRP A 53 36.21 16.77 -21.57
CA TRP A 53 36.49 15.54 -20.85
C TRP A 53 37.85 14.98 -21.28
N ASN A 54 38.16 14.91 -22.58
CA ASN A 54 39.46 14.47 -23.05
C ASN A 54 40.63 15.32 -22.53
N ARG A 55 40.42 16.63 -22.36
CA ARG A 55 41.41 17.56 -21.81
C ARG A 55 41.61 17.38 -20.30
N TYR A 56 40.55 17.10 -19.55
CA TYR A 56 40.55 17.13 -18.08
C TYR A 56 40.42 15.75 -17.40
N LYS A 57 40.25 14.66 -18.15
CA LYS A 57 40.04 13.31 -17.60
C LYS A 57 41.17 12.81 -16.69
N THR A 58 42.38 13.36 -16.82
CA THR A 58 43.53 13.03 -15.95
C THR A 58 43.71 14.01 -14.79
N ASN A 59 42.94 15.11 -14.74
CA ASN A 59 42.99 16.10 -13.67
C ASN A 59 41.99 15.74 -12.57
N LYS A 60 42.46 15.11 -11.49
CA LYS A 60 41.65 14.68 -10.35
C LYS A 60 40.91 15.79 -9.61
N GLU A 61 41.33 17.05 -9.78
CA GLU A 61 40.64 18.21 -9.18
C GLU A 61 39.45 18.68 -10.03
N ASN A 62 39.36 18.24 -11.30
CA ASN A 62 38.29 18.62 -12.19
C ASN A 62 37.15 17.60 -12.14
N ILE A 63 35.91 18.07 -11.99
CA ILE A 63 34.71 17.22 -11.92
C ILE A 63 34.53 16.34 -13.16
N LEU A 64 35.02 16.74 -14.33
CA LEU A 64 34.96 15.93 -15.55
C LEU A 64 35.84 14.66 -15.46
N SER A 65 36.83 14.61 -14.57
CA SER A 65 37.61 13.38 -14.32
C SER A 65 36.79 12.24 -13.72
N ASN A 66 35.60 12.55 -13.18
CA ASN A 66 34.64 11.57 -12.66
C ASN A 66 33.79 10.90 -13.74
N ILE A 67 33.86 11.37 -14.99
CA ILE A 67 33.20 10.75 -16.14
C ILE A 67 34.01 9.52 -16.57
N LYS A 68 33.32 8.38 -16.64
CA LYS A 68 33.83 7.09 -17.12
C LYS A 68 33.75 7.02 -18.65
N ASP A 69 32.62 7.41 -19.22
CA ASP A 69 32.40 7.35 -20.67
C ASP A 69 31.32 8.34 -21.13
N ILE A 70 31.35 8.71 -22.41
CA ILE A 70 30.33 9.53 -23.08
C ILE A 70 29.87 8.76 -24.32
N LYS A 71 28.63 8.25 -24.26
CA LYS A 71 28.07 7.41 -25.33
C LYS A 71 27.71 8.22 -26.57
N ASP A 72 27.42 7.49 -27.64
CA ASP A 72 26.92 8.07 -28.89
C ASP A 72 25.52 8.67 -28.72
N LEU A 73 25.16 9.49 -29.71
CA LEU A 73 23.85 10.11 -29.78
C LEU A 73 22.77 9.05 -30.02
N GLU A 74 21.66 9.17 -29.31
CA GLU A 74 20.45 8.37 -29.45
C GLU A 74 19.24 9.29 -29.53
N GLU A 75 18.17 8.81 -30.17
CA GLU A 75 16.87 9.49 -30.19
C GLU A 75 15.97 8.96 -29.08
N TYR A 76 15.45 9.89 -28.26
CA TYR A 76 14.48 9.60 -27.21
C TYR A 76 13.19 10.37 -27.46
N LYS A 77 12.05 9.76 -27.16
CA LYS A 77 10.75 10.43 -27.12
C LYS A 77 10.64 11.30 -25.86
N SER A 78 10.05 12.48 -25.99
CA SER A 78 9.63 13.27 -24.84
C SER A 78 8.53 12.53 -24.06
N PHE A 79 8.60 12.59 -22.74
CA PHE A 79 7.56 12.02 -21.88
C PHE A 79 6.32 12.91 -21.87
N TRP A 80 6.49 14.22 -21.85
CA TRP A 80 5.37 15.17 -21.78
C TRP A 80 4.73 15.46 -23.14
N ASN A 81 5.47 15.26 -24.23
CA ASN A 81 4.96 15.44 -25.58
C ASN A 81 5.38 14.28 -26.49
N PRO A 82 4.55 13.21 -26.60
CA PRO A 82 4.90 12.01 -27.37
C PRO A 82 5.20 12.23 -28.85
N SER A 83 4.79 13.37 -29.42
CA SER A 83 5.10 13.74 -30.81
C SER A 83 6.49 14.36 -30.98
N LYS A 84 7.18 14.68 -29.87
CA LYS A 84 8.55 15.24 -29.89
C LYS A 84 9.58 14.14 -29.66
N VAL A 85 10.61 14.17 -30.48
CA VAL A 85 11.83 13.36 -30.33
C VAL A 85 12.98 14.32 -30.03
N GLN A 86 13.85 13.93 -29.09
CA GLN A 86 15.02 14.68 -28.68
C GLN A 86 16.28 13.85 -28.89
N ASN A 87 17.35 14.52 -29.31
CA ASN A 87 18.68 13.94 -29.31
C ASN A 87 19.23 13.92 -27.89
N VAL A 88 19.74 12.75 -27.48
CA VAL A 88 20.24 12.49 -26.15
C VAL A 88 21.54 11.72 -26.26
N PHE A 89 22.47 11.95 -25.35
CA PHE A 89 23.60 11.04 -25.14
C PHE A 89 23.79 10.77 -23.65
N LYS A 90 24.26 9.57 -23.33
CA LYS A 90 24.50 9.14 -21.95
C LYS A 90 25.89 9.55 -21.51
N VAL A 91 25.99 10.09 -20.30
CA VAL A 91 27.27 10.36 -19.62
C VAL A 91 27.37 9.40 -18.44
N GLU A 92 28.28 8.44 -18.54
CA GLU A 92 28.55 7.46 -17.49
C GLU A 92 29.56 8.00 -16.49
N THR A 93 29.35 7.75 -15.20
CA THR A 93 30.29 8.08 -14.12
C THR A 93 30.93 6.81 -13.55
N TYR A 94 32.05 6.96 -12.83
CA TYR A 94 32.64 5.82 -12.12
C TYR A 94 31.78 5.34 -10.96
N GLU A 95 31.15 6.28 -10.25
CA GLU A 95 30.36 6.00 -9.05
C GLU A 95 29.00 6.69 -9.14
N SER A 96 27.97 6.10 -8.52
CA SER A 96 26.60 6.58 -8.64
C SER A 96 26.36 7.93 -7.95
N TYR A 97 27.06 8.21 -6.86
CA TYR A 97 26.90 9.48 -6.13
C TYR A 97 27.48 10.68 -6.89
N LEU A 98 28.26 10.44 -7.94
CA LEU A 98 28.84 11.47 -8.81
C LEU A 98 27.86 11.94 -9.89
N VAL A 99 26.81 11.16 -10.20
CA VAL A 99 25.82 11.49 -11.24
C VAL A 99 25.16 12.87 -11.01
N PRO A 100 24.66 13.20 -9.80
CA PRO A 100 24.08 14.51 -9.56
C PRO A 100 25.10 15.66 -9.66
N GLU A 101 26.35 15.42 -9.26
CA GLU A 101 27.42 16.44 -9.30
C GLU A 101 27.80 16.77 -10.75
N VAL A 102 28.02 15.75 -11.58
CA VAL A 102 28.30 15.91 -13.02
C VAL A 102 27.13 16.59 -13.72
N SER A 103 25.88 16.19 -13.41
CA SER A 103 24.68 16.86 -13.92
C SER A 103 24.63 18.34 -13.54
N ASN A 104 24.94 18.69 -12.29
CA ASN A 104 24.95 20.08 -11.83
C ASN A 104 26.03 20.92 -12.54
N TYR A 105 27.19 20.33 -12.81
CA TYR A 105 28.26 20.98 -13.57
C TYR A 105 27.86 21.21 -15.02
N ILE A 106 27.29 20.19 -15.68
CA ILE A 106 26.80 20.29 -17.06
C ILE A 106 25.76 21.41 -17.20
N PHE A 107 24.80 21.44 -16.27
CA PHE A 107 23.77 22.47 -16.21
C PHE A 107 24.35 23.87 -15.97
N SER A 108 25.24 24.03 -14.98
CA SER A 108 25.69 25.36 -14.54
C SER A 108 26.71 25.99 -15.50
N GLU A 109 27.70 25.22 -15.97
CA GLU A 109 28.80 25.75 -16.77
C GLU A 109 28.49 25.82 -18.26
N PHE A 110 27.65 24.90 -18.77
CA PHE A 110 27.34 24.83 -20.19
C PHE A 110 25.92 25.25 -20.53
N GLY A 111 25.03 25.32 -19.54
CA GLY A 111 23.62 25.63 -19.77
C GLY A 111 22.91 24.54 -20.59
N ILE A 112 23.36 23.29 -20.49
CA ILE A 112 22.78 22.16 -21.23
C ILE A 112 21.82 21.41 -20.30
N PRO A 113 20.57 21.12 -20.73
CA PRO A 113 19.63 20.35 -19.93
C PRO A 113 20.10 18.91 -19.69
N THR A 114 19.77 18.37 -18.52
CA THR A 114 20.07 16.99 -18.13
C THR A 114 18.86 16.33 -17.48
N ALA A 115 18.68 15.03 -17.74
CA ALA A 115 17.58 14.22 -17.24
C ALA A 115 18.08 12.95 -16.55
N GLU A 116 17.19 12.29 -15.80
CA GLU A 116 17.40 11.00 -15.13
C GLU A 116 18.57 10.95 -14.13
N HIS A 117 19.08 12.11 -13.72
CA HIS A 117 20.20 12.29 -12.80
C HIS A 117 19.84 12.05 -11.32
N ASP A 118 18.59 11.71 -11.02
CA ASP A 118 18.05 11.53 -9.67
C ASP A 118 17.50 10.11 -9.42
N ILE A 119 17.74 9.18 -10.34
CA ILE A 119 17.32 7.78 -10.21
C ILE A 119 18.33 7.05 -9.31
N PRO A 120 17.89 6.42 -8.20
CA PRO A 120 18.77 5.60 -7.37
C PRO A 120 19.43 4.49 -8.19
N TYR A 121 20.71 4.22 -7.94
CA TYR A 121 21.50 3.34 -8.80
C TYR A 121 20.95 1.91 -8.88
N VAL A 122 20.53 1.33 -7.77
CA VAL A 122 19.90 0.00 -7.76
C VAL A 122 18.64 -0.04 -8.62
N ASN A 123 17.78 0.99 -8.54
CA ASN A 123 16.61 1.10 -9.40
C ASN A 123 17.00 1.24 -10.88
N ARG A 124 18.01 2.06 -11.20
CA ARG A 124 18.55 2.20 -12.55
C ARG A 124 19.03 0.85 -13.10
N ALA A 125 19.88 0.15 -12.36
CA ALA A 125 20.40 -1.14 -12.78
C ALA A 125 19.28 -2.16 -13.00
N LEU A 126 18.33 -2.27 -12.06
CA LEU A 126 17.17 -3.16 -12.22
C LEU A 126 16.33 -2.84 -13.46
N VAL A 127 16.13 -1.55 -13.77
CA VAL A 127 15.39 -1.11 -14.95
C VAL A 127 16.11 -1.50 -16.23
N ASP A 128 17.40 -1.21 -16.33
CA ASP A 128 18.17 -1.49 -17.54
C ASP A 128 18.36 -3.02 -17.73
N PHE A 129 18.59 -3.76 -16.63
CA PHE A 129 18.61 -5.23 -16.63
C PHE A 129 17.29 -5.82 -17.11
N ALA A 130 16.15 -5.30 -16.66
CA ALA A 130 14.84 -5.77 -17.10
C ALA A 130 14.65 -5.63 -18.62
N VAL A 131 15.14 -4.51 -19.20
CA VAL A 131 15.15 -4.27 -20.65
C VAL A 131 16.10 -5.23 -21.38
N ASP A 132 17.23 -5.56 -20.77
CA ASP A 132 18.25 -6.48 -21.32
C ASP A 132 17.98 -7.97 -21.04
N ASN A 133 16.74 -8.33 -20.70
CA ASN A 133 16.29 -9.70 -20.39
C ASN A 133 16.91 -10.33 -19.13
N LEU A 134 17.38 -9.51 -18.19
CA LEU A 134 17.74 -9.93 -16.84
C LEU A 134 16.65 -9.45 -15.88
N TRP A 135 15.64 -10.30 -15.65
CA TRP A 135 14.47 -9.94 -14.86
C TRP A 135 14.41 -10.72 -13.57
N LEU A 136 13.95 -10.03 -12.52
CA LEU A 136 13.92 -10.57 -11.17
C LEU A 136 12.99 -11.79 -11.09
N PHE A 137 13.52 -12.92 -10.61
CA PHE A 137 12.81 -14.20 -10.51
C PHE A 137 12.23 -14.72 -11.83
N ASP A 138 12.81 -14.37 -12.98
CA ASP A 138 12.42 -14.96 -14.27
C ASP A 138 13.15 -16.30 -14.49
N THR A 139 12.40 -17.40 -14.49
CA THR A 139 12.91 -18.75 -14.75
C THR A 139 12.86 -19.14 -16.23
N LYS A 140 12.27 -18.29 -17.08
CA LYS A 140 12.07 -18.56 -18.51
C LYS A 140 11.25 -19.82 -18.77
N GLY A 141 10.24 -20.04 -17.93
CA GLY A 141 9.36 -21.21 -17.96
C GLY A 141 9.98 -22.51 -17.41
N HIS A 142 11.24 -22.50 -16.96
CA HIS A 142 11.86 -23.65 -16.31
C HIS A 142 11.43 -23.78 -14.85
N GLU A 143 11.44 -25.00 -14.33
CA GLU A 143 11.26 -25.20 -12.89
C GLU A 143 12.57 -24.91 -12.17
N GLU A 144 12.54 -23.98 -11.23
CA GLU A 144 13.68 -23.63 -10.40
C GLU A 144 13.33 -23.77 -8.92
N ARG A 145 14.35 -24.01 -8.08
CA ARG A 145 14.20 -24.17 -6.63
C ARG A 145 14.99 -23.09 -5.91
N LEU A 146 14.35 -22.41 -4.97
CA LEU A 146 14.96 -21.46 -4.04
C LEU A 146 15.09 -22.11 -2.67
N ASN A 147 16.20 -21.87 -1.98
CA ASN A 147 16.42 -22.22 -0.59
C ASN A 147 16.16 -21.00 0.29
N ILE A 148 15.34 -21.18 1.32
CA ILE A 148 14.88 -20.12 2.22
C ILE A 148 15.45 -20.40 3.61
N LEU A 149 16.09 -19.40 4.20
CA LEU A 149 16.53 -19.39 5.60
C LEU A 149 15.59 -18.51 6.40
N VAL A 150 14.93 -19.05 7.42
CA VAL A 150 14.16 -18.29 8.41
C VAL A 150 14.93 -18.26 9.71
N TYR A 151 15.13 -17.09 10.31
CA TYR A 151 15.93 -16.99 11.53
C TYR A 151 15.51 -15.86 12.48
N ASP A 152 15.92 -16.00 13.73
CA ASP A 152 15.66 -15.09 14.84
C ASP A 152 16.80 -15.20 15.87
N ILE A 153 17.16 -14.08 16.53
CA ILE A 153 18.27 -14.03 17.49
C ILE A 153 17.84 -13.56 18.88
N GLU A 154 18.53 -14.06 19.91
CA GLU A 154 18.34 -13.61 21.30
C GLU A 154 19.60 -13.03 21.91
N ILE A 155 19.42 -11.96 22.71
CA ILE A 155 20.50 -11.22 23.38
C ILE A 155 20.08 -10.90 24.83
N SER A 156 20.57 -11.66 25.79
CA SER A 156 20.30 -11.59 27.23
C SER A 156 20.76 -10.31 27.93
N ASN A 157 21.81 -9.65 27.41
CA ASN A 157 22.35 -8.40 27.97
C ASN A 157 21.96 -7.14 27.18
N TYR A 158 20.95 -7.25 26.32
CA TYR A 158 20.53 -6.14 25.49
C TYR A 158 20.01 -4.96 26.33
N GLY A 159 20.52 -3.75 26.02
CA GLY A 159 20.17 -2.51 26.72
C GLY A 159 21.07 -2.17 27.92
N LYS A 160 22.02 -3.02 28.32
CA LYS A 160 23.03 -2.72 29.36
C LYS A 160 24.30 -2.07 28.80
N ASP A 161 24.64 -2.36 27.54
CA ASP A 161 25.84 -1.90 26.83
C ASP A 161 25.51 -1.22 25.47
N GLN A 162 26.52 -0.69 24.76
CA GLN A 162 26.32 -0.11 23.41
C GLN A 162 25.73 -1.15 22.43
N ALA A 163 24.66 -0.75 21.74
CA ALA A 163 23.96 -1.60 20.77
C ALA A 163 24.90 -2.13 19.68
N GLY A 164 24.85 -3.44 19.42
CA GLY A 164 25.66 -4.13 18.41
C GLY A 164 27.04 -4.58 18.90
N MET A 165 27.38 -4.36 20.17
CA MET A 165 28.59 -4.91 20.81
C MET A 165 28.29 -6.09 21.74
N GLN A 166 27.02 -6.36 22.04
CA GLN A 166 26.64 -7.51 22.84
C GLN A 166 26.88 -8.83 22.09
N PRO A 167 27.34 -9.89 22.77
CA PRO A 167 27.29 -11.25 22.25
C PRO A 167 25.87 -11.66 21.88
N ILE A 168 25.73 -12.41 20.79
CA ILE A 168 24.48 -13.07 20.42
C ILE A 168 24.45 -14.44 21.11
N ASP A 169 23.51 -14.60 22.03
CA ASP A 169 23.44 -15.77 22.90
C ASP A 169 22.83 -16.97 22.18
N ILE A 170 21.80 -16.74 21.38
CA ILE A 170 21.07 -17.78 20.65
C ILE A 170 20.81 -17.30 19.23
N ILE A 171 21.09 -18.18 18.25
CA ILE A 171 20.63 -18.04 16.87
C ILE A 171 19.74 -19.24 16.57
N GLY A 172 18.44 -18.99 16.51
CA GLY A 172 17.46 -19.96 16.02
C GLY A 172 17.32 -19.81 14.52
N TYR A 173 17.26 -20.92 13.79
CA TYR A 173 16.95 -20.88 12.36
C TYR A 173 16.32 -22.18 11.86
N SER A 174 15.67 -22.07 10.71
CA SER A 174 15.06 -23.17 9.97
C SER A 174 15.28 -22.95 8.48
N GLU A 175 15.28 -24.03 7.71
CA GLU A 175 15.48 -23.99 6.26
C GLU A 175 14.41 -24.81 5.54
N PHE A 176 13.99 -24.33 4.38
CA PHE A 176 13.12 -25.08 3.47
C PHE A 176 13.29 -24.58 2.03
N GLY A 177 12.80 -25.37 1.07
CA GLY A 177 12.84 -24.99 -0.34
C GLY A 177 11.46 -24.74 -0.93
N ILE A 178 11.41 -23.86 -1.93
CA ILE A 178 10.22 -23.61 -2.76
C ILE A 178 10.62 -23.80 -4.22
N SER A 179 9.81 -24.52 -4.99
CA SER A 179 9.95 -24.59 -6.45
C SER A 179 8.87 -23.80 -7.16
N PHE A 180 9.27 -23.15 -8.25
CA PHE A 180 8.40 -22.26 -9.01
C PHE A 180 8.77 -22.23 -10.49
N LYS A 181 7.81 -21.77 -11.29
CA LYS A 181 7.96 -21.45 -12.72
C LYS A 181 7.45 -20.05 -12.95
N SER A 182 8.17 -19.30 -13.75
CA SER A 182 7.82 -17.95 -14.17
C SER A 182 8.34 -17.67 -15.57
N ASP A 183 7.61 -16.86 -16.31
CA ASP A 183 8.01 -16.43 -17.64
C ASP A 183 7.51 -15.01 -17.89
N LYS A 184 8.41 -14.15 -18.38
CA LYS A 184 8.09 -12.75 -18.69
C LYS A 184 8.05 -12.56 -20.20
N ASP A 185 7.12 -11.73 -20.65
CA ASP A 185 7.12 -11.18 -21.99
C ASP A 185 6.80 -9.69 -21.92
N LEU A 186 7.85 -8.87 -21.90
CA LEU A 186 7.72 -7.42 -21.86
C LEU A 186 7.26 -6.84 -23.22
N GLU A 187 7.37 -7.58 -24.33
CA GLU A 187 6.84 -7.15 -25.64
C GLU A 187 5.33 -7.17 -25.65
N ASN A 188 4.74 -8.26 -25.16
CA ASN A 188 3.30 -8.41 -25.14
C ASN A 188 2.64 -7.96 -23.82
N GLU A 189 3.45 -7.59 -22.81
CA GLU A 189 3.03 -7.36 -21.42
C GLU A 189 2.28 -8.60 -20.91
N ASP A 190 2.91 -9.77 -21.01
CA ASP A 190 2.41 -11.04 -20.50
C ASP A 190 3.34 -11.59 -19.43
N PHE A 191 2.75 -12.09 -18.35
CA PHE A 191 3.49 -12.53 -17.18
C PHE A 191 2.83 -13.80 -16.64
N PHE A 192 3.64 -14.84 -16.51
CA PHE A 192 3.25 -16.11 -15.93
C PHE A 192 4.05 -16.35 -14.65
N PHE A 193 3.37 -16.80 -13.60
CA PHE A 193 4.00 -17.20 -12.35
C PHE A 193 3.20 -18.30 -11.68
N ASN A 194 3.86 -19.39 -11.29
CA ASN A 194 3.24 -20.50 -10.59
C ASN A 194 4.21 -21.12 -9.58
N ILE A 195 3.76 -21.33 -8.34
CA ILE A 195 4.50 -22.09 -7.33
C ILE A 195 4.14 -23.57 -7.52
N THR A 196 5.12 -24.40 -7.82
CA THR A 196 4.91 -25.82 -8.15
C THR A 196 5.13 -26.76 -6.97
N ASP A 197 6.00 -26.39 -6.04
CA ASP A 197 6.27 -27.16 -4.81
C ASP A 197 6.59 -26.21 -3.65
N MET A 198 6.06 -26.53 -2.47
CA MET A 198 6.39 -25.86 -1.20
C MET A 198 5.93 -26.74 -0.02
N PRO A 199 6.50 -26.58 1.19
CA PRO A 199 6.04 -27.31 2.37
C PRO A 199 4.53 -27.17 2.62
N ASP A 200 3.86 -28.28 2.90
CA ASP A 200 2.41 -28.30 3.16
C ASP A 200 2.04 -27.62 4.47
N ASN A 201 2.92 -27.70 5.48
CA ASN A 201 2.76 -27.05 6.78
C ASN A 201 4.12 -26.66 7.37
N TRP A 202 4.08 -25.83 8.42
CA TRP A 202 5.26 -25.37 9.14
C TRP A 202 5.67 -26.30 10.30
N GLU A 203 4.75 -27.14 10.79
CA GLU A 203 4.96 -28.00 11.97
C GLU A 203 6.06 -29.05 11.75
N GLY A 204 6.21 -29.52 10.51
CA GLY A 204 7.24 -30.51 10.13
C GLY A 204 8.63 -29.93 9.84
N LEU A 205 8.82 -28.61 9.92
CA LEU A 205 10.10 -27.97 9.59
C LEU A 205 11.10 -28.09 10.75
N GLU A 206 12.31 -28.55 10.44
CA GLU A 206 13.38 -28.69 11.43
C GLU A 206 13.83 -27.31 11.92
N ILE A 207 13.93 -27.15 13.25
CA ILE A 207 14.42 -25.94 13.90
C ILE A 207 15.76 -26.26 14.55
N LYS A 208 16.79 -25.52 14.12
CA LYS A 208 18.15 -25.60 14.64
C LYS A 208 18.39 -24.41 15.56
N GLN A 209 19.18 -24.61 16.62
CA GLN A 209 19.60 -23.55 17.53
C GLN A 209 21.09 -23.63 17.77
N LEU A 210 21.76 -22.50 17.60
CA LEU A 210 23.15 -22.30 17.97
C LEU A 210 23.17 -21.51 19.27
N ILE A 211 23.75 -22.08 20.32
CA ILE A 211 23.74 -21.53 21.68
C ILE A 211 25.18 -21.20 22.07
N SER A 212 25.40 -19.98 22.51
CA SER A 212 26.72 -19.43 22.84
C SER A 212 26.80 -19.08 24.32
N ASN A 213 27.60 -19.81 25.10
CA ASN A 213 27.81 -19.51 26.53
C ASN A 213 28.96 -18.51 26.76
N ASN A 214 29.79 -18.30 25.75
CA ASN A 214 30.96 -17.43 25.78
C ASN A 214 31.29 -16.96 24.36
N GLU A 215 32.23 -16.02 24.23
CA GLU A 215 32.60 -15.41 22.94
C GLU A 215 33.29 -16.38 21.97
N ASP A 216 33.98 -17.43 22.48
CA ASP A 216 34.62 -18.44 21.63
C ASP A 216 33.56 -19.35 20.97
N GLU A 217 32.60 -19.86 21.75
CA GLU A 217 31.44 -20.59 21.23
C GLU A 217 30.60 -19.71 20.29
N GLU A 218 30.43 -18.43 20.62
CA GLU A 218 29.75 -17.49 19.74
C GLU A 218 30.46 -17.38 18.40
N LEU A 219 31.79 -17.26 18.39
CA LEU A 219 32.55 -17.19 17.15
C LEU A 219 32.35 -18.46 16.29
N GLU A 220 32.42 -19.64 16.88
CA GLU A 220 32.18 -20.91 16.19
C GLU A 220 30.76 -20.98 15.59
N ASN A 221 29.76 -20.65 16.39
CA ASN A 221 28.36 -20.59 15.98
C ASN A 221 28.14 -19.55 14.87
N PHE A 222 28.77 -18.39 14.97
CA PHE A 222 28.65 -17.32 13.99
C PHE A 222 29.26 -17.74 12.65
N VAL A 223 30.39 -18.44 12.66
CA VAL A 223 31.00 -19.01 11.44
C VAL A 223 30.06 -20.02 10.76
N ILE A 224 29.35 -20.85 11.53
CA ILE A 224 28.32 -21.75 10.99
C ILE A 224 27.21 -20.92 10.35
N PHE A 225 26.65 -19.98 11.10
CA PHE A 225 25.49 -19.22 10.65
C PHE A 225 25.76 -18.32 9.44
N LEU A 226 26.95 -17.70 9.34
CA LEU A 226 27.33 -16.92 8.16
C LEU A 226 27.40 -17.80 6.90
N LYS A 227 27.83 -19.06 7.02
CA LYS A 227 27.82 -20.01 5.89
C LYS A 227 26.39 -20.36 5.50
N GLU A 228 25.49 -20.54 6.47
CA GLU A 228 24.07 -20.75 6.21
C GLU A 228 23.50 -19.58 5.41
N ILE A 229 23.65 -18.33 5.88
CA ILE A 229 23.18 -17.13 5.14
C ILE A 229 23.72 -17.11 3.70
N MET A 230 25.03 -17.33 3.52
CA MET A 230 25.67 -17.25 2.21
C MET A 230 25.30 -18.38 1.23
N SER A 231 24.63 -19.43 1.71
CA SER A 231 24.20 -20.59 0.91
C SER A 231 22.71 -20.59 0.57
N HIS A 232 21.94 -19.62 1.09
CA HIS A 232 20.51 -19.49 0.88
C HIS A 232 20.17 -18.34 -0.07
N ASP A 233 19.03 -18.47 -0.76
CA ASP A 233 18.58 -17.54 -1.80
C ASP A 233 17.69 -16.42 -1.25
N ILE A 234 16.90 -16.74 -0.21
CA ILE A 234 16.02 -15.81 0.49
C ILE A 234 16.33 -15.88 1.98
N ILE A 235 16.64 -14.72 2.56
CA ILE A 235 16.88 -14.58 4.01
C ILE A 235 15.66 -13.94 4.65
N ALA A 236 14.95 -14.69 5.49
CA ALA A 236 13.64 -14.34 6.01
C ALA A 236 13.62 -14.29 7.55
N GLY A 237 12.67 -13.52 8.08
CA GLY A 237 12.39 -13.44 9.51
C GLY A 237 11.43 -12.29 9.82
N HIS A 238 11.24 -11.98 11.10
CA HIS A 238 10.32 -10.93 11.53
C HIS A 238 11.04 -9.67 12.02
N ASN A 239 10.87 -8.55 11.30
CA ASN A 239 11.55 -7.27 11.58
C ASN A 239 13.08 -7.33 11.46
N ILE A 240 13.59 -8.29 10.67
CA ILE A 240 15.02 -8.56 10.50
C ILE A 240 15.80 -7.36 9.97
N LEU A 241 15.20 -6.53 9.09
CA LEU A 241 15.90 -5.39 8.49
C LEU A 241 16.28 -4.32 9.53
N ASN A 242 15.49 -4.20 10.60
CA ASN A 242 15.63 -3.16 11.61
C ASN A 242 16.22 -3.69 12.93
N PHE A 243 16.46 -4.99 13.06
CA PHE A 243 16.97 -5.59 14.29
C PHE A 243 18.01 -6.67 14.02
N ASP A 244 17.59 -7.85 13.58
CA ASP A 244 18.43 -9.03 13.46
C ASP A 244 19.61 -8.81 12.52
N ASN A 245 19.34 -8.34 11.29
CA ASN A 245 20.37 -8.04 10.29
C ASN A 245 21.38 -7.00 10.82
N ILE A 246 20.90 -6.02 11.60
CA ILE A 246 21.75 -4.98 12.18
C ILE A 246 22.71 -5.60 13.20
N ASN A 247 22.20 -6.44 14.10
CA ASN A 247 23.00 -7.10 15.11
C ASN A 247 23.99 -8.09 14.50
N ILE A 248 23.56 -8.90 13.52
CA ILE A 248 24.45 -9.79 12.76
C ILE A 248 25.56 -8.99 12.07
N TYR A 249 25.24 -7.91 11.34
CA TYR A 249 26.25 -7.09 10.66
C TYR A 249 27.25 -6.47 11.64
N ASN A 250 26.75 -5.83 12.71
CA ASN A 250 27.61 -5.16 13.68
C ASN A 250 28.49 -6.18 14.43
N ARG A 251 27.95 -7.36 14.76
CA ARG A 251 28.70 -8.42 15.44
C ARG A 251 29.75 -9.02 14.51
N ALA A 252 29.43 -9.21 13.22
CA ALA A 252 30.39 -9.64 12.21
C ALA A 252 31.56 -8.67 12.09
N GLU A 253 31.26 -7.36 12.00
CA GLU A 253 32.27 -6.31 11.96
C GLU A 253 33.14 -6.27 13.23
N TYR A 254 32.51 -6.44 14.41
CA TYR A 254 33.21 -6.47 15.68
C TYR A 254 34.17 -7.65 15.80
N LEU A 255 33.68 -8.88 15.56
CA LEU A 255 34.49 -10.10 15.68
C LEU A 255 35.65 -10.10 14.67
N ASN A 256 35.41 -9.66 13.43
CA ASN A 256 36.44 -9.53 12.42
C ASN A 256 37.56 -8.54 12.81
N ASN A 257 37.19 -7.44 13.49
CA ASN A 257 38.15 -6.43 13.94
C ASN A 257 38.89 -6.82 15.23
N LYS A 258 38.17 -7.34 16.22
CA LYS A 258 38.72 -7.71 17.54
C LYS A 258 39.59 -8.95 17.47
N ASN A 259 39.15 -9.99 16.76
CA ASN A 259 39.83 -11.28 16.67
C ASN A 259 40.74 -11.38 15.43
N LYS A 260 41.18 -10.23 14.89
CA LYS A 260 41.97 -10.18 13.65
C LYS A 260 43.23 -11.06 13.69
N ASP A 261 43.83 -11.28 14.85
CA ASP A 261 45.02 -12.14 14.98
C ASP A 261 44.68 -13.59 15.38
N GLY A 262 43.47 -13.84 15.92
CA GLY A 262 43.00 -15.16 16.36
C GLY A 262 42.22 -15.95 15.31
N LEU A 263 41.61 -15.28 14.32
CA LEU A 263 40.87 -15.93 13.24
C LEU A 263 41.81 -16.65 12.25
N SER A 264 41.41 -17.85 11.83
CA SER A 264 42.02 -18.57 10.73
C SER A 264 41.87 -17.82 9.40
N SER A 265 42.64 -18.23 8.38
CA SER A 265 42.58 -17.59 7.06
C SER A 265 41.21 -17.75 6.39
N ASP A 266 40.56 -18.89 6.60
CA ASP A 266 39.24 -19.18 6.02
C ASP A 266 38.13 -18.40 6.72
N GLU A 267 38.20 -18.26 8.05
CA GLU A 267 37.25 -17.42 8.81
C GLU A 267 37.39 -15.96 8.41
N LYS A 268 38.61 -15.41 8.37
CA LYS A 268 38.83 -14.04 7.89
C LYS A 268 38.21 -13.80 6.53
N LYS A 269 38.40 -14.76 5.61
CA LYS A 269 37.81 -14.68 4.28
C LYS A 269 36.29 -14.72 4.34
N LEU A 270 35.70 -15.59 5.15
CA LEU A 270 34.25 -15.69 5.35
C LEU A 270 33.65 -14.36 5.86
N PHE A 271 34.21 -13.79 6.92
CA PHE A 271 33.72 -12.51 7.47
C PHE A 271 33.85 -11.36 6.46
N ILE A 272 34.98 -11.29 5.74
CA ILE A 272 35.17 -10.28 4.69
C ILE A 272 34.18 -10.49 3.55
N ASP A 273 34.01 -11.73 3.06
CA ASP A 273 33.07 -12.04 1.98
C ASP A 273 31.63 -11.71 2.40
N PHE A 274 31.23 -12.03 3.63
CA PHE A 274 29.93 -11.65 4.16
C PHE A 274 29.74 -10.12 4.19
N LEU A 275 30.65 -9.38 4.85
CA LEU A 275 30.55 -7.93 5.03
C LEU A 275 30.65 -7.13 3.72
N THR A 276 31.29 -7.70 2.68
CA THR A 276 31.48 -7.01 1.40
C THR A 276 30.48 -7.42 0.34
N LYS A 277 30.04 -8.69 0.32
CA LYS A 277 29.19 -9.22 -0.76
C LYS A 277 27.78 -9.56 -0.30
N TYR A 278 27.56 -9.96 0.95
CA TYR A 278 26.27 -10.51 1.39
C TYR A 278 25.54 -9.64 2.40
N ALA A 279 26.16 -8.58 2.92
CA ALA A 279 25.53 -7.69 3.89
C ALA A 279 25.83 -6.23 3.56
N ARG A 280 24.82 -5.37 3.73
CA ARG A 280 24.99 -3.92 3.53
C ARG A 280 24.11 -3.10 4.46
N LYS A 281 24.74 -2.12 5.09
CA LYS A 281 24.06 -1.08 5.87
C LYS A 281 23.57 0.06 4.98
N GLU A 282 22.28 0.36 5.04
CA GLU A 282 21.67 1.46 4.32
C GLU A 282 22.00 2.80 4.99
N ARG A 283 22.82 3.61 4.32
CA ARG A 283 23.38 4.87 4.85
C ARG A 283 22.52 6.10 4.56
N ILE A 284 21.59 6.04 3.61
CA ILE A 284 20.86 7.22 3.11
C ILE A 284 19.35 6.97 3.11
N PHE A 285 18.61 7.96 3.61
CA PHE A 285 17.16 8.05 3.42
C PHE A 285 16.86 8.50 1.99
N ASN A 286 16.50 7.57 1.11
CA ASN A 286 15.99 7.86 -0.22
C ASN A 286 14.51 7.51 -0.25
N PHE A 287 13.65 8.53 -0.11
CA PHE A 287 12.20 8.51 -0.36
C PHE A 287 11.54 7.13 -0.14
N GLY A 288 11.62 6.64 1.10
CA GLY A 288 11.03 5.37 1.52
C GLY A 288 12.00 4.23 1.88
N SER A 289 13.33 4.40 1.81
CA SER A 289 14.27 3.46 2.47
C SER A 289 14.39 3.78 3.98
N ILE A 290 14.43 2.75 4.83
CA ILE A 290 14.59 2.91 6.28
C ILE A 290 16.06 3.18 6.58
N GLN A 291 16.35 4.36 7.12
CA GLN A 291 17.71 4.74 7.51
C GLN A 291 18.23 3.80 8.61
N GLY A 292 19.44 3.28 8.43
CA GLY A 292 20.10 2.43 9.42
C GLY A 292 19.71 0.94 9.37
N SER A 293 18.82 0.54 8.45
CA SER A 293 18.55 -0.87 8.19
C SER A 293 19.76 -1.58 7.58
N VAL A 294 19.81 -2.91 7.72
CA VAL A 294 20.79 -3.76 7.04
C VAL A 294 20.05 -4.74 6.15
N ASN A 295 20.46 -4.82 4.89
CA ASN A 295 20.01 -5.83 3.94
C ASN A 295 21.03 -6.97 3.90
N LEU A 296 20.54 -8.21 3.95
CA LEU A 296 21.28 -9.41 3.61
C LEU A 296 20.87 -9.86 2.19
N TYR A 297 21.85 -10.29 1.41
CA TYR A 297 21.69 -10.71 0.02
C TYR A 297 21.82 -12.23 -0.13
N PRO A 298 21.20 -12.87 -1.13
CA PRO A 298 20.64 -12.29 -2.37
C PRO A 298 19.41 -11.37 -2.24
N THR A 299 18.50 -11.66 -1.29
CA THR A 299 17.36 -10.77 -0.96
C THR A 299 16.88 -11.01 0.48
N SER A 300 16.39 -9.95 1.14
CA SER A 300 15.88 -10.02 2.51
C SER A 300 14.35 -9.96 2.52
N PHE A 301 13.72 -11.03 3.00
CA PHE A 301 12.28 -11.15 3.15
C PHE A 301 11.81 -10.88 4.58
N ASP A 302 11.53 -9.62 4.87
CA ASP A 302 11.04 -9.21 6.19
C ASP A 302 9.51 -9.32 6.28
N THR A 303 9.05 -10.29 7.07
CA THR A 303 7.63 -10.57 7.27
C THR A 303 6.88 -9.39 7.91
N TYR A 304 7.54 -8.53 8.69
CA TYR A 304 6.93 -7.33 9.27
C TYR A 304 6.46 -6.37 8.17
N TYR A 305 7.31 -6.11 7.17
CA TYR A 305 6.93 -5.26 6.05
C TYR A 305 5.95 -5.95 5.10
N ALA A 306 6.09 -7.26 4.88
CA ALA A 306 5.14 -8.03 4.09
C ALA A 306 3.71 -7.95 4.66
N VAL A 307 3.54 -8.15 5.97
CA VAL A 307 2.21 -8.04 6.58
C VAL A 307 1.67 -6.62 6.48
N ARG A 308 2.49 -5.58 6.71
CA ARG A 308 2.03 -4.18 6.53
C ARG A 308 1.59 -3.86 5.11
N LYS A 309 2.17 -4.54 4.11
CA LYS A 309 1.84 -4.38 2.70
C LYS A 309 0.49 -5.02 2.36
N PHE A 310 0.29 -6.28 2.77
CA PHE A 310 -0.87 -7.07 2.40
C PHE A 310 -2.06 -6.89 3.35
N PHE A 311 -1.78 -6.56 4.62
CA PHE A 311 -2.76 -6.39 5.69
C PHE A 311 -2.56 -5.06 6.44
N PRO A 312 -2.72 -3.89 5.77
CA PRO A 312 -2.35 -2.57 6.30
C PRO A 312 -3.24 -2.07 7.46
N ASN A 313 -4.30 -2.79 7.81
CA ASN A 313 -5.30 -2.37 8.79
C ASN A 313 -5.32 -3.27 10.04
N LEU A 314 -4.23 -3.99 10.34
CA LEU A 314 -4.16 -4.85 11.53
C LEU A 314 -3.99 -4.08 12.84
N ASP A 315 -4.46 -4.72 13.91
CA ASP A 315 -4.33 -4.21 15.26
C ASP A 315 -2.91 -4.31 15.78
N SER A 316 -2.07 -5.23 15.33
CA SER A 316 -0.64 -5.18 15.61
C SER A 316 0.11 -5.86 14.48
N TYR A 317 1.42 -5.60 14.41
CA TYR A 317 2.32 -6.22 13.44
C TYR A 317 3.44 -7.01 14.12
N GLY A 318 3.39 -7.19 15.44
CA GLY A 318 4.37 -8.03 16.14
C GLY A 318 4.04 -9.51 15.99
N LEU A 319 5.07 -10.35 15.95
CA LEU A 319 4.99 -11.80 15.76
C LEU A 319 3.88 -12.47 16.59
N LYS A 320 3.86 -12.21 17.90
CA LYS A 320 2.91 -12.77 18.88
C LYS A 320 1.44 -12.47 18.58
N TYR A 321 1.15 -11.39 17.86
CA TYR A 321 -0.20 -11.08 17.38
C TYR A 321 -0.49 -11.72 16.03
N LEU A 322 0.52 -11.75 15.16
CA LEU A 322 0.38 -12.23 13.79
C LEU A 322 0.20 -13.74 13.68
N ALA A 323 0.94 -14.52 14.49
CA ALA A 323 0.84 -15.97 14.41
C ALA A 323 -0.60 -16.46 14.69
N PRO A 324 -1.28 -16.06 15.80
CA PRO A 324 -2.68 -16.41 16.01
C PRO A 324 -3.63 -15.86 14.95
N PHE A 325 -3.38 -14.65 14.44
CA PHE A 325 -4.19 -14.05 13.37
C PHE A 325 -4.18 -14.90 12.09
N PHE A 326 -3.04 -15.50 11.76
CA PHE A 326 -2.90 -16.41 10.62
C PHE A 326 -3.23 -17.88 10.96
N GLY A 327 -3.71 -18.16 12.17
CA GLY A 327 -4.06 -19.52 12.61
C GLY A 327 -2.85 -20.40 12.95
N ILE A 328 -1.66 -19.81 13.11
CA ILE A 328 -0.44 -20.48 13.54
C ILE A 328 -0.45 -20.51 15.06
N LYS A 329 -0.60 -21.69 15.64
CA LYS A 329 -0.75 -21.89 17.08
C LYS A 329 0.26 -22.92 17.55
N ILE A 330 1.08 -22.54 18.52
CA ILE A 330 2.01 -23.43 19.19
C ILE A 330 1.38 -23.86 20.52
N GLU A 331 1.30 -25.16 20.74
CA GLU A 331 0.86 -25.71 22.03
C GLU A 331 1.85 -25.28 23.13
N ASP A 332 1.32 -24.79 24.26
CA ASP A 332 2.13 -24.31 25.38
C ASP A 332 3.18 -23.24 24.99
N ARG A 333 2.79 -22.30 24.12
CA ARG A 333 3.62 -21.17 23.68
C ARG A 333 4.23 -20.40 24.87
N THR A 334 5.55 -20.29 24.88
CA THR A 334 6.31 -19.55 25.89
C THR A 334 6.28 -18.06 25.59
N TYR A 335 6.06 -17.21 26.60
CA TYR A 335 6.11 -15.76 26.46
C TYR A 335 7.17 -15.18 27.39
N LEU A 336 8.13 -14.45 26.82
CA LEU A 336 9.13 -13.70 27.57
C LEU A 336 9.08 -12.20 27.22
N ASN A 337 9.35 -11.38 28.23
CA ASN A 337 9.71 -9.98 28.09
C ASN A 337 11.23 -9.83 27.94
N HIS A 338 11.65 -8.67 27.46
CA HIS A 338 13.05 -8.34 27.21
C HIS A 338 14.00 -8.60 28.39
N ASN A 339 13.55 -8.27 29.60
CA ASN A 339 14.32 -8.43 30.84
C ASN A 339 14.34 -9.88 31.38
N GLU A 340 13.57 -10.78 30.79
CA GLU A 340 13.48 -12.19 31.18
C GLU A 340 14.33 -13.10 30.28
N ILE A 341 14.82 -12.56 29.15
CA ILE A 341 15.74 -13.26 28.25
C ILE A 341 17.05 -13.51 29.00
N ALA A 342 17.40 -14.79 29.12
CA ALA A 342 18.65 -15.24 29.72
C ALA A 342 19.07 -16.55 29.07
N LEU A 343 20.33 -16.96 29.26
CA LEU A 343 20.82 -18.21 28.70
C LEU A 343 20.30 -19.41 29.50
N ASN A 344 19.08 -19.87 29.21
CA ASN A 344 18.41 -20.97 29.90
C ASN A 344 17.38 -21.69 29.00
N GLU A 345 16.89 -22.83 29.45
CA GLU A 345 15.91 -23.67 28.72
C GLU A 345 14.60 -22.95 28.36
N ILE A 346 14.16 -21.99 29.17
CA ILE A 346 12.94 -21.23 28.90
C ILE A 346 13.15 -20.33 27.69
N THR A 347 14.29 -19.63 27.60
CA THR A 347 14.65 -18.82 26.43
C THR A 347 14.95 -19.69 25.22
N PHE A 348 15.53 -20.89 25.38
CA PHE A 348 15.69 -21.83 24.26
C PHE A 348 14.34 -22.25 23.69
N LYS A 349 13.37 -22.57 24.54
CA LYS A 349 12.00 -22.86 24.09
C LYS A 349 11.33 -21.63 23.45
N TYR A 350 11.46 -20.45 24.07
CA TYR A 350 10.94 -19.20 23.53
C TYR A 350 11.42 -18.94 22.09
N ASN A 351 12.73 -19.04 21.85
CA ASN A 351 13.29 -18.84 20.51
C ASN A 351 12.84 -19.92 19.52
N ARG A 352 12.72 -21.20 19.93
CA ARG A 352 12.11 -22.25 19.07
C ARG A 352 10.69 -21.91 18.67
N ASP A 353 9.90 -21.43 19.63
CA ASP A 353 8.53 -21.04 19.39
C ASP A 353 8.46 -19.83 18.41
N ASP A 354 9.35 -18.84 18.55
CA ASP A 354 9.46 -17.70 17.62
C ASP A 354 9.81 -18.17 16.19
N ILE A 355 10.77 -19.08 16.03
CA ILE A 355 11.12 -19.65 14.71
C ILE A 355 9.97 -20.44 14.10
N ALA A 356 9.27 -21.27 14.88
CA ALA A 356 8.10 -22.02 14.40
C ALA A 356 6.98 -21.09 13.91
N GLU A 357 6.68 -20.02 14.65
CA GLU A 357 5.72 -18.99 14.24
C GLU A 357 6.17 -18.29 12.95
N GLN A 358 7.46 -17.91 12.87
CA GLN A 358 8.03 -17.26 11.70
C GLN A 358 8.01 -18.16 10.45
N ASN A 359 8.24 -19.47 10.60
CA ASN A 359 8.13 -20.44 9.51
C ASN A 359 6.73 -20.42 8.88
N GLY A 360 5.68 -20.53 9.70
CA GLY A 360 4.30 -20.49 9.22
C GLY A 360 3.95 -19.17 8.54
N ILE A 361 4.38 -18.03 9.12
CA ILE A 361 4.13 -16.70 8.55
C ILE A 361 4.88 -16.53 7.23
N THR A 362 6.14 -16.97 7.16
CA THR A 362 6.98 -16.86 5.96
C THR A 362 6.39 -17.67 4.81
N LEU A 363 6.01 -18.93 5.04
CA LEU A 363 5.33 -19.77 4.04
C LEU A 363 4.07 -19.10 3.49
N LEU A 364 3.28 -18.46 4.36
CA LEU A 364 2.04 -17.79 3.98
C LEU A 364 2.29 -16.52 3.15
N LEU A 365 3.26 -15.68 3.55
CA LEU A 365 3.49 -14.38 2.92
C LEU A 365 4.32 -14.46 1.64
N LEU A 366 5.23 -15.44 1.51
CA LEU A 366 6.02 -15.65 0.29
C LEU A 366 5.12 -15.93 -0.92
N GLN A 367 4.02 -16.65 -0.72
CA GLN A 367 3.03 -16.91 -1.78
C GLN A 367 2.44 -15.64 -2.38
N GLN A 368 2.34 -14.54 -1.61
CA GLN A 368 1.87 -13.25 -2.11
C GLN A 368 3.00 -12.38 -2.65
N ALA A 369 4.15 -12.41 -1.97
CA ALA A 369 5.26 -11.51 -2.25
C ALA A 369 6.06 -11.90 -3.47
N LEU A 370 6.35 -13.19 -3.66
CA LEU A 370 7.16 -13.69 -4.77
C LEU A 370 6.55 -13.35 -6.15
N PRO A 371 5.25 -13.64 -6.45
CA PRO A 371 4.64 -13.20 -7.70
C PRO A 371 4.58 -11.69 -7.87
N LEU A 372 4.42 -10.93 -6.78
CA LEU A 372 4.42 -9.47 -6.84
C LEU A 372 5.82 -8.89 -7.13
N ALA A 373 6.87 -9.47 -6.54
CA ALA A 373 8.27 -9.12 -6.82
C ALA A 373 8.64 -9.42 -8.26
N PHE A 374 8.25 -10.60 -8.77
CA PHE A 374 8.38 -10.96 -10.17
C PHE A 374 7.66 -9.96 -11.08
N LEU A 375 6.37 -9.70 -10.87
CA LEU A 375 5.58 -8.80 -11.74
C LEU A 375 6.12 -7.37 -11.76
N THR A 376 6.61 -6.89 -10.62
CA THR A 376 7.08 -5.49 -10.49
C THR A 376 8.55 -5.32 -10.85
N GLY A 377 9.35 -6.39 -10.86
CA GLY A 377 10.80 -6.31 -11.03
C GLY A 377 11.52 -5.63 -9.87
N LEU A 378 10.98 -5.77 -8.64
CA LEU A 378 11.53 -5.17 -7.41
C LEU A 378 11.82 -6.25 -6.35
N PRO A 379 13.04 -6.27 -5.74
CA PRO A 379 13.37 -7.19 -4.67
C PRO A 379 12.60 -6.85 -3.38
N PHE A 380 12.49 -7.81 -2.46
CA PHE A 380 11.60 -7.72 -1.30
C PHE A 380 11.89 -6.53 -0.40
N GLU A 381 13.16 -6.28 -0.10
CA GLU A 381 13.62 -5.17 0.74
C GLU A 381 13.31 -3.78 0.14
N ILE A 382 13.01 -3.70 -1.16
CA ILE A 382 12.52 -2.47 -1.81
C ILE A 382 11.00 -2.49 -1.95
N LEU A 383 10.41 -3.60 -2.40
CA LEU A 383 9.00 -3.74 -2.73
C LEU A 383 8.08 -3.61 -1.52
N LEU A 384 8.39 -4.35 -0.45
CA LEU A 384 7.51 -4.48 0.72
C LEU A 384 7.39 -3.16 1.51
N PRO A 385 8.48 -2.40 1.78
CA PRO A 385 8.35 -1.09 2.43
C PRO A 385 7.90 0.03 1.47
N ALA A 386 7.92 -0.17 0.14
CA ALA A 386 7.57 0.87 -0.81
C ALA A 386 6.09 1.26 -0.77
N GLY A 387 5.82 2.57 -0.88
CA GLY A 387 4.50 3.09 -1.24
C GLY A 387 4.11 2.72 -2.67
N THR A 388 2.81 2.79 -2.98
CA THR A 388 2.27 2.41 -4.29
C THR A 388 2.86 3.23 -5.44
N THR A 389 3.06 4.53 -5.25
CA THR A 389 3.69 5.42 -6.23
C THR A 389 5.08 4.95 -6.66
N LYS A 390 5.92 4.52 -5.70
CA LYS A 390 7.28 4.03 -6.01
C LYS A 390 7.27 2.77 -6.88
N ILE A 391 6.32 1.86 -6.62
CA ILE A 391 6.17 0.63 -7.41
C ILE A 391 5.73 0.98 -8.84
N TRP A 392 4.74 1.86 -8.99
CA TRP A 392 4.25 2.30 -10.30
C TRP A 392 5.27 3.13 -11.08
N ASP A 393 6.05 3.97 -10.41
CA ASP A 393 7.17 4.69 -11.03
C ASP A 393 8.23 3.70 -11.53
N HIS A 394 8.60 2.68 -10.75
CA HIS A 394 9.57 1.66 -11.19
C HIS A 394 9.07 0.86 -12.39
N MET A 395 7.81 0.40 -12.35
CA MET A 395 7.22 -0.31 -13.49
C MET A 395 7.17 0.58 -14.74
N ALA A 396 6.79 1.85 -14.60
CA ALA A 396 6.78 2.81 -15.71
C ALA A 396 8.19 3.12 -16.24
N MET A 397 9.20 3.19 -15.36
CA MET A 397 10.60 3.38 -15.75
C MET A 397 11.12 2.24 -16.64
N ILE A 398 10.77 0.98 -16.35
CA ILE A 398 11.12 -0.17 -17.21
C ILE A 398 10.61 0.06 -18.65
N ARG A 399 9.35 0.47 -18.79
CA ARG A 399 8.75 0.74 -20.11
C ARG A 399 9.36 1.99 -20.73
N ALA A 400 9.61 3.04 -19.96
CA ALA A 400 10.25 4.25 -20.47
C ALA A 400 11.66 3.95 -21.02
N ALA A 401 12.46 3.16 -20.33
CA ALA A 401 13.77 2.73 -20.79
C ALA A 401 13.66 1.90 -22.08
N LYS A 402 12.76 0.91 -22.13
CA LYS A 402 12.50 0.08 -23.31
C LYS A 402 12.11 0.90 -24.54
N TYR A 403 11.20 1.84 -24.38
CA TYR A 403 10.67 2.67 -25.48
C TYR A 403 11.42 3.99 -25.68
N LYS A 404 12.59 4.16 -25.02
CA LYS A 404 13.43 5.37 -25.05
C LYS A 404 12.63 6.65 -24.78
N LYS A 405 11.80 6.68 -23.74
CA LYS A 405 11.12 7.88 -23.25
C LYS A 405 11.95 8.51 -22.12
N ILE A 406 12.14 9.83 -22.14
CA ILE A 406 12.91 10.55 -21.11
C ILE A 406 12.10 10.59 -19.81
N PHE A 407 12.47 9.80 -18.81
CA PHE A 407 11.62 9.66 -17.63
C PHE A 407 11.73 10.87 -16.68
N PRO A 408 10.63 11.41 -16.12
CA PRO A 408 10.68 12.63 -15.32
C PRO A 408 11.40 12.49 -13.98
N ALA A 409 11.83 13.65 -13.44
CA ALA A 409 12.41 13.75 -12.09
C ALA A 409 11.39 13.36 -10.99
N THR A 410 11.89 12.78 -9.91
CA THR A 410 11.07 12.54 -8.71
C THR A 410 10.95 13.81 -7.89
N CYS A 411 9.71 14.23 -7.59
CA CYS A 411 9.48 15.36 -6.71
C CYS A 411 8.13 15.28 -6.00
N ARG A 412 7.99 16.05 -4.91
CA ARG A 412 6.70 16.44 -4.35
C ARG A 412 6.25 17.70 -5.04
N VAL A 413 5.27 17.56 -5.94
CA VAL A 413 4.79 18.66 -6.78
C VAL A 413 4.35 19.86 -5.95
N SER A 414 3.70 19.68 -4.80
CA SER A 414 3.31 20.81 -3.94
C SER A 414 4.52 21.58 -3.40
N THR A 415 5.60 20.88 -3.05
CA THR A 415 6.85 21.51 -2.58
C THR A 415 7.51 22.29 -3.70
N VAL A 416 7.67 21.66 -4.88
CA VAL A 416 8.27 22.31 -6.05
C VAL A 416 7.42 23.49 -6.51
N SER A 417 6.10 23.35 -6.59
CA SER A 417 5.19 24.45 -6.92
C SER A 417 5.36 25.64 -6.00
N ARG A 418 5.42 25.43 -4.67
CA ARG A 418 5.64 26.54 -3.70
C ARG A 418 7.00 27.21 -3.90
N GLN A 419 8.07 26.43 -4.13
CA GLN A 419 9.39 26.97 -4.43
C GLN A 419 9.37 27.80 -5.71
N LEU A 420 8.79 27.27 -6.79
CA LEU A 420 8.66 27.97 -8.07
C LEU A 420 7.93 29.31 -7.94
N LEU A 421 6.82 29.36 -7.19
CA LEU A 421 6.09 30.60 -6.93
C LEU A 421 6.93 31.63 -6.16
N ASN A 422 7.68 31.20 -5.15
CA ASN A 422 8.48 32.08 -4.30
C ASN A 422 9.74 32.59 -4.99
N ASP A 423 10.46 31.68 -5.64
CA ASP A 423 11.81 31.93 -6.16
C ASP A 423 11.81 32.58 -7.55
N PHE A 424 10.75 32.37 -8.35
CA PHE A 424 10.66 32.87 -9.71
C PHE A 424 9.50 33.86 -9.89
N GLY A 425 8.76 34.19 -8.83
CA GLY A 425 7.68 35.20 -8.88
C GLY A 425 6.49 34.80 -9.75
N LEU A 426 6.26 33.50 -9.95
CA LEU A 426 5.23 32.95 -10.84
C LEU A 426 3.80 33.23 -10.35
N ASN A 427 3.64 33.70 -9.11
CA ASN A 427 2.36 34.20 -8.60
C ASN A 427 1.96 35.57 -9.20
N LYS A 428 2.90 36.29 -9.83
CA LYS A 428 2.68 37.64 -10.38
C LYS A 428 2.92 37.73 -11.88
N VAL A 429 3.86 36.95 -12.41
CA VAL A 429 4.30 37.03 -13.81
C VAL A 429 4.39 35.62 -14.39
N ARG A 430 3.86 35.41 -15.59
CA ARG A 430 4.02 34.16 -16.35
C ARG A 430 5.45 34.08 -16.88
N LYS A 431 6.10 32.91 -16.75
CA LYS A 431 7.41 32.63 -17.34
C LYS A 431 7.37 31.28 -18.03
N SER A 432 8.07 31.19 -19.15
CA SER A 432 8.31 29.95 -19.87
C SER A 432 9.30 29.04 -19.15
N LYS A 433 9.29 27.75 -19.49
CA LYS A 433 10.32 26.77 -19.11
C LYS A 433 11.74 27.27 -19.39
N GLU A 434 11.98 27.85 -20.56
CA GLU A 434 13.28 28.40 -20.95
C GLU A 434 13.74 29.53 -20.03
N GLU A 435 12.85 30.46 -19.65
CA GLU A 435 13.16 31.55 -18.73
C GLU A 435 13.48 31.04 -17.33
N ILE A 436 12.67 30.10 -16.81
CA ILE A 436 12.89 29.47 -15.50
C ILE A 436 14.24 28.74 -15.48
N PHE A 437 14.57 28.01 -16.55
CA PHE A 437 15.86 27.32 -16.71
C PHE A 437 17.04 28.29 -16.64
N LYS A 438 16.99 29.38 -17.42
CA LYS A 438 18.06 30.40 -17.45
C LYS A 438 18.24 31.10 -16.10
N GLU A 439 17.15 31.52 -15.47
CA GLU A 439 17.19 32.20 -14.17
C GLU A 439 17.72 31.28 -13.06
N ALA A 440 17.33 29.99 -13.06
CA ALA A 440 17.85 29.02 -12.11
C ALA A 440 19.34 28.75 -12.31
N ARG A 441 19.81 28.71 -13.56
CA ARG A 441 21.23 28.54 -13.90
C ARG A 441 22.06 29.72 -13.40
N ASP A 442 21.57 30.94 -13.60
CA ASP A 442 22.30 32.16 -13.27
C ASP A 442 22.21 32.52 -11.76
N LYS A 443 21.38 31.80 -10.99
CA LYS A 443 21.25 31.96 -9.53
C LYS A 443 22.56 31.60 -8.82
N LYS A 444 23.06 32.54 -8.00
CA LYS A 444 24.32 32.39 -7.23
C LYS A 444 24.23 31.33 -6.14
N ASN A 445 23.12 31.29 -5.40
CA ASN A 445 22.86 30.26 -4.40
C ASN A 445 21.81 29.27 -4.92
N LYS A 446 22.26 28.10 -5.35
CA LYS A 446 21.38 27.02 -5.85
C LYS A 446 20.93 26.08 -4.74
N ASP A 447 21.52 26.17 -3.54
CA ASP A 447 21.14 25.32 -2.40
C ASP A 447 19.73 25.62 -1.89
N ASP A 448 19.16 26.78 -2.23
CA ASP A 448 17.79 27.14 -1.92
C ASP A 448 16.77 26.40 -2.81
N LEU A 449 17.22 25.84 -3.95
CA LEU A 449 16.40 25.18 -4.96
C LEU A 449 16.44 23.63 -4.90
N LYS A 450 16.79 23.00 -3.76
CA LYS A 450 17.11 21.55 -3.69
C LYS A 450 16.22 20.62 -4.51
N GLU A 451 14.90 20.65 -4.28
CA GLU A 451 13.95 19.73 -4.92
C GLU A 451 13.52 20.24 -6.30
N SER A 452 13.31 21.56 -6.45
CA SER A 452 12.94 22.18 -7.72
C SER A 452 14.04 22.10 -8.78
N LEU A 453 15.32 22.20 -8.41
CA LEU A 453 16.46 22.13 -9.34
C LEU A 453 16.52 20.79 -10.09
N ARG A 454 16.09 19.69 -9.46
CA ARG A 454 16.01 18.37 -10.11
C ARG A 454 15.05 18.40 -11.30
N VAL A 455 13.93 19.10 -11.14
CA VAL A 455 12.94 19.30 -12.21
C VAL A 455 13.48 20.32 -13.22
N ILE A 456 13.99 21.46 -12.76
CA ILE A 456 14.41 22.57 -13.64
C ILE A 456 15.51 22.15 -14.62
N LYS A 457 16.44 21.30 -14.20
CA LYS A 457 17.53 20.81 -15.06
C LYS A 457 17.06 20.10 -16.32
N TYR A 458 15.80 19.66 -16.40
CA TYR A 458 15.24 19.03 -17.61
C TYR A 458 14.99 20.04 -18.74
N GLY A 459 15.04 21.35 -18.49
CA GLY A 459 14.83 22.36 -19.52
C GLY A 459 13.44 22.26 -20.15
N GLU A 460 13.35 22.21 -21.48
CA GLU A 460 12.06 22.05 -22.18
C GLU A 460 11.34 20.73 -21.86
N GLU A 461 12.05 19.71 -21.36
CA GLU A 461 11.47 18.43 -20.90
C GLU A 461 10.94 18.51 -19.46
N MET A 462 10.87 19.71 -18.86
CA MET A 462 10.09 19.93 -17.64
C MET A 462 8.60 19.63 -17.87
N PRO A 463 7.86 19.18 -16.84
CA PRO A 463 6.41 19.10 -16.93
C PRO A 463 5.77 20.47 -17.17
N ASP A 464 4.65 20.50 -17.90
CA ASP A 464 3.94 21.74 -18.25
C ASP A 464 3.50 22.54 -17.01
N TRP A 465 3.17 21.87 -15.91
CA TRP A 465 2.73 22.54 -14.68
C TRP A 465 3.79 23.44 -14.04
N VAL A 466 5.06 23.37 -14.46
CA VAL A 466 6.11 24.29 -14.01
C VAL A 466 5.83 25.74 -14.42
N GLU A 467 5.09 25.96 -15.52
CA GLU A 467 4.69 27.31 -15.97
C GLU A 467 3.46 27.83 -15.21
N TYR A 468 2.62 26.94 -14.71
CA TYR A 468 1.41 27.25 -13.94
C TYR A 468 1.35 26.57 -12.55
N PRO A 469 2.41 26.67 -11.72
CA PRO A 469 2.55 25.85 -10.51
C PRO A 469 1.50 26.15 -9.44
N TYR A 470 0.85 27.31 -9.50
CA TYR A 470 -0.24 27.72 -8.61
C TYR A 470 -1.50 26.87 -8.77
N VAL A 471 -1.74 26.30 -9.96
CA VAL A 471 -2.86 25.38 -10.19
C VAL A 471 -2.75 24.18 -9.25
N ASN A 472 -1.56 23.61 -9.09
CA ASN A 472 -1.32 22.43 -8.25
C ASN A 472 -1.58 22.66 -6.74
N LEU A 473 -1.77 23.92 -6.33
CA LEU A 473 -2.04 24.31 -4.94
C LEU A 473 -3.49 24.70 -4.69
N ASP A 474 -4.27 25.00 -5.75
CA ASP A 474 -5.67 25.43 -5.64
C ASP A 474 -6.52 24.89 -6.80
N TYR A 475 -6.65 23.56 -6.87
CA TYR A 475 -7.55 22.89 -7.80
C TYR A 475 -8.58 22.02 -7.06
N HIS A 476 -9.71 21.77 -7.72
CA HIS A 476 -10.66 20.73 -7.32
C HIS A 476 -11.16 20.03 -8.58
N PHE A 477 -10.69 18.82 -8.85
CA PHE A 477 -11.29 17.95 -9.87
C PHE A 477 -12.37 17.06 -9.21
N PRO A 478 -13.38 16.58 -9.96
CA PRO A 478 -14.45 15.78 -9.40
C PRO A 478 -13.95 14.40 -8.96
N GLY A 479 -14.30 13.98 -7.74
CA GLY A 479 -14.26 12.57 -7.35
C GLY A 479 -15.38 11.78 -8.02
N GLY A 480 -15.49 10.47 -7.79
CA GLY A 480 -16.57 9.68 -8.39
C GLY A 480 -17.97 10.15 -7.97
N LYS A 481 -18.96 9.85 -8.81
CA LYS A 481 -20.36 10.20 -8.54
C LYS A 481 -20.87 9.38 -7.35
N THR A 482 -21.66 9.99 -6.49
CA THR A 482 -22.27 9.31 -5.34
C THR A 482 -23.73 9.70 -5.26
N ILE A 483 -24.58 8.76 -4.82
CA ILE A 483 -25.99 8.98 -4.53
C ILE A 483 -26.19 8.61 -3.07
N LYS A 484 -26.56 9.59 -2.25
CA LYS A 484 -26.77 9.33 -0.82
C LYS A 484 -28.13 8.66 -0.61
N PRO A 485 -28.25 7.72 0.34
CA PRO A 485 -29.54 7.09 0.64
C PRO A 485 -30.64 8.11 0.91
N SER A 486 -30.34 9.18 1.65
CA SER A 486 -31.28 10.27 1.96
C SER A 486 -31.77 11.05 0.74
N GLU A 487 -30.96 11.18 -0.32
CA GLU A 487 -31.33 11.90 -1.55
C GLU A 487 -32.38 11.11 -2.35
N VAL A 488 -32.38 9.78 -2.22
CA VAL A 488 -33.32 8.87 -2.87
C VAL A 488 -34.32 8.26 -1.90
N LYS A 489 -34.41 8.76 -0.65
CA LYS A 489 -35.28 8.28 0.43
C LYS A 489 -35.16 6.76 0.69
N SER A 490 -33.94 6.26 0.65
CA SER A 490 -33.61 4.85 0.88
C SER A 490 -33.00 4.59 2.25
N ASP A 491 -32.74 5.62 3.05
CA ASP A 491 -32.24 5.43 4.41
C ASP A 491 -33.28 4.76 5.30
N PHE A 492 -32.84 3.93 6.25
CA PHE A 492 -33.71 3.23 7.19
C PHE A 492 -34.73 2.26 6.58
N LEU A 493 -34.43 1.70 5.41
CA LEU A 493 -35.22 0.64 4.79
C LEU A 493 -34.41 -0.65 4.67
N ILE A 494 -35.10 -1.79 4.77
CA ILE A 494 -34.55 -3.10 4.42
C ILE A 494 -34.99 -3.40 2.98
N TRP A 495 -34.00 -3.44 2.11
CA TRP A 495 -34.17 -3.82 0.71
C TRP A 495 -33.83 -5.28 0.53
N TRP A 496 -34.68 -5.99 -0.19
CA TRP A 496 -34.53 -7.41 -0.46
C TRP A 496 -34.15 -7.62 -1.90
N ASP A 497 -33.28 -8.60 -2.13
CA ASP A 497 -32.76 -8.95 -3.45
C ASP A 497 -32.14 -7.73 -4.14
N VAL A 498 -30.97 -7.31 -3.68
CA VAL A 498 -30.32 -6.09 -4.17
C VAL A 498 -29.27 -6.46 -5.21
N ILE A 499 -29.38 -5.85 -6.40
CA ILE A 499 -28.38 -5.99 -7.45
C ILE A 499 -27.47 -4.76 -7.42
N VAL A 500 -26.17 -5.01 -7.41
CA VAL A 500 -25.13 -3.99 -7.52
C VAL A 500 -24.54 -4.09 -8.92
N ALA A 501 -24.69 -3.04 -9.72
CA ALA A 501 -23.93 -2.89 -10.95
C ALA A 501 -22.59 -2.26 -10.60
N ASP A 502 -21.56 -3.07 -10.35
CA ASP A 502 -20.20 -2.62 -10.06
C ASP A 502 -19.36 -2.67 -11.33
N VAL A 503 -18.61 -1.62 -11.64
CA VAL A 503 -17.66 -1.71 -12.74
C VAL A 503 -16.43 -2.43 -12.21
N GLY A 504 -16.27 -3.71 -12.55
CA GLY A 504 -15.14 -4.54 -12.12
C GLY A 504 -13.82 -3.85 -12.44
N ALA A 505 -13.21 -3.20 -11.44
CA ALA A 505 -12.05 -2.32 -11.63
C ALA A 505 -12.30 -1.15 -12.62
N MET A 506 -13.29 -0.30 -12.35
CA MET A 506 -13.65 0.86 -13.20
C MET A 506 -12.45 1.64 -13.72
N TYR A 507 -11.63 2.17 -12.80
CA TYR A 507 -10.54 3.07 -13.17
C TYR A 507 -9.41 2.37 -13.93
N PRO A 508 -8.95 1.16 -13.55
CA PRO A 508 -8.02 0.40 -14.39
C PRO A 508 -8.55 0.16 -15.81
N THR A 509 -9.84 -0.17 -15.95
CA THR A 509 -10.47 -0.43 -17.26
C THR A 509 -10.55 0.83 -18.11
N ILE A 510 -11.00 1.96 -17.54
CA ILE A 510 -11.01 3.27 -18.22
C ILE A 510 -9.60 3.66 -18.65
N LEU A 511 -8.62 3.53 -17.74
CA LEU A 511 -7.22 3.83 -18.03
C LEU A 511 -6.71 3.02 -19.23
N ARG A 512 -7.06 1.74 -19.28
CA ARG A 512 -6.69 0.84 -20.37
C ARG A 512 -7.35 1.20 -21.69
N ALA A 513 -8.66 1.40 -21.69
CA ALA A 513 -9.43 1.68 -22.88
C ALA A 513 -9.05 3.02 -23.53
N ASP A 514 -8.94 4.08 -22.72
CA ASP A 514 -8.71 5.44 -23.22
C ASP A 514 -7.22 5.81 -23.31
N ASN A 515 -6.31 4.87 -23.06
CA ASN A 515 -4.86 5.09 -23.04
C ASN A 515 -4.44 6.26 -22.13
N ILE A 516 -5.00 6.33 -20.91
CA ILE A 516 -4.77 7.46 -20.00
C ILE A 516 -3.50 7.25 -19.17
N GLY A 517 -2.64 8.25 -19.14
CA GLY A 517 -1.34 8.21 -18.49
C GLY A 517 -0.71 9.58 -18.43
N ALA A 518 0.27 9.75 -17.55
CA ALA A 518 0.99 11.01 -17.44
C ALA A 518 1.74 11.38 -18.72
N ASP A 519 2.20 10.37 -19.46
CA ASP A 519 2.90 10.50 -20.74
C ASP A 519 1.97 10.50 -21.96
N THR A 520 0.65 10.34 -21.78
CA THR A 520 -0.27 10.28 -22.92
C THR A 520 -1.30 11.39 -22.95
N ILE A 521 -1.45 12.16 -21.86
CA ILE A 521 -2.40 13.26 -21.77
C ILE A 521 -1.67 14.61 -21.66
N ARG A 522 -2.03 15.54 -22.54
CA ARG A 522 -1.62 16.95 -22.46
C ARG A 522 -2.80 17.89 -22.66
N LEU A 523 -2.63 19.16 -22.32
CA LEU A 523 -3.62 20.19 -22.60
C LEU A 523 -3.75 20.45 -24.11
N ALA A 524 -4.98 20.67 -24.57
CA ALA A 524 -5.26 21.18 -25.91
C ALA A 524 -5.21 22.71 -25.89
N ARG A 525 -4.58 23.31 -26.91
CA ARG A 525 -4.55 24.77 -27.09
C ARG A 525 -5.88 25.31 -27.60
N ARG A 526 -6.08 26.63 -27.57
CA ARG A 526 -7.34 27.24 -28.06
C ARG A 526 -7.58 26.97 -29.55
N GLU A 527 -6.52 26.91 -30.35
CA GLU A 527 -6.61 26.56 -31.78
C GLU A 527 -6.68 25.05 -32.06
N ASP A 528 -6.32 24.21 -31.08
CA ASP A 528 -6.39 22.76 -31.25
C ASP A 528 -7.85 22.29 -31.21
N THR A 529 -8.18 21.25 -31.97
CA THR A 529 -9.39 20.45 -31.69
C THR A 529 -9.06 19.47 -30.57
N PRO A 530 -9.70 19.57 -29.39
CA PRO A 530 -9.47 18.63 -28.29
C PRO A 530 -9.90 17.20 -28.69
N ASP A 531 -9.15 16.20 -28.22
CA ASP A 531 -9.52 14.79 -28.41
C ASP A 531 -10.58 14.35 -27.39
N ASP A 532 -10.60 15.01 -26.23
CA ASP A 532 -11.59 14.82 -25.17
C ASP A 532 -11.61 16.05 -24.24
N TYR A 533 -12.53 16.07 -23.28
CA TYR A 533 -12.60 17.09 -22.24
C TYR A 533 -12.54 16.48 -20.85
N VAL A 534 -11.86 17.16 -19.93
CA VAL A 534 -11.82 16.78 -18.50
C VAL A 534 -12.58 17.80 -17.67
N TRP A 535 -13.41 17.33 -16.75
CA TRP A 535 -14.15 18.22 -15.87
C TRP A 535 -13.30 18.63 -14.67
N ILE A 536 -13.22 19.93 -14.39
CA ILE A 536 -12.61 20.50 -13.20
C ILE A 536 -13.66 21.38 -12.50
N LYS A 537 -13.94 21.13 -11.22
CA LYS A 537 -14.92 21.91 -10.45
C LYS A 537 -14.42 23.30 -10.07
N LYS A 538 -13.13 23.41 -9.74
CA LYS A 538 -12.48 24.66 -9.38
C LYS A 538 -11.05 24.68 -9.91
N ILE A 539 -10.67 25.79 -10.53
CA ILE A 539 -9.31 26.12 -10.95
C ILE A 539 -9.12 27.64 -10.81
N PRO A 540 -7.90 28.16 -10.65
CA PRO A 540 -7.68 29.60 -10.58
C PRO A 540 -8.05 30.29 -11.91
N GLU A 541 -8.85 31.36 -11.87
CA GLU A 541 -9.32 32.09 -13.08
C GLU A 541 -8.15 32.56 -13.96
N ARG A 542 -7.06 33.03 -13.34
CA ARG A 542 -5.81 33.41 -14.01
C ARG A 542 -5.29 32.34 -14.98
N PHE A 543 -5.48 31.06 -14.67
CA PHE A 543 -5.06 29.97 -15.56
C PHE A 543 -5.85 29.98 -16.88
N LEU A 544 -7.15 30.26 -16.83
CA LEU A 544 -8.02 30.34 -18.00
C LEU A 544 -7.71 31.58 -18.84
N ASP A 545 -7.35 32.68 -18.19
CA ASP A 545 -7.03 33.95 -18.83
C ASP A 545 -5.66 33.95 -19.52
N GLU A 546 -4.62 33.47 -18.81
CA GLU A 546 -3.21 33.60 -19.23
C GLU A 546 -2.68 32.41 -20.03
N GLU A 547 -3.25 31.21 -19.84
CA GLU A 547 -2.80 30.02 -20.57
C GLU A 547 -3.58 29.82 -21.86
N ASP A 548 -2.86 29.40 -22.89
CA ASP A 548 -3.43 29.06 -24.19
C ASP A 548 -4.03 27.65 -24.14
N ILE A 549 -5.25 27.56 -23.60
CA ILE A 549 -5.98 26.31 -23.42
C ILE A 549 -7.40 26.39 -23.94
N ALA A 550 -7.87 25.31 -24.57
CA ALA A 550 -9.28 25.14 -24.91
C ALA A 550 -10.09 24.81 -23.66
N TYR A 551 -11.17 25.54 -23.40
CA TYR A 551 -12.10 25.22 -22.32
C TYR A 551 -13.54 25.66 -22.63
N ILE A 552 -14.49 25.06 -21.90
CA ILE A 552 -15.92 25.39 -21.94
C ILE A 552 -16.42 25.56 -20.50
N GLU A 553 -17.20 26.60 -20.23
CA GLU A 553 -17.89 26.77 -18.94
C GLU A 553 -19.04 25.75 -18.80
N LYS A 554 -19.12 25.08 -17.65
CA LYS A 554 -20.16 24.07 -17.38
C LYS A 554 -21.25 24.66 -16.49
N GLU A 555 -22.52 24.49 -16.89
CA GLU A 555 -23.70 25.04 -16.19
C GLU A 555 -23.78 24.62 -14.70
N THR A 556 -23.24 23.45 -14.33
CA THR A 556 -23.27 22.90 -12.96
C THR A 556 -22.11 23.38 -12.07
N ASN A 557 -21.54 24.56 -12.34
CA ASN A 557 -20.27 25.08 -11.81
C ASN A 557 -19.02 24.28 -12.24
N GLY A 558 -17.99 24.99 -12.70
CA GLY A 558 -16.69 24.45 -13.12
C GLY A 558 -16.44 24.57 -14.63
N TYR A 559 -15.38 23.91 -15.10
CA TYR A 559 -14.85 24.04 -16.46
C TYR A 559 -14.59 22.66 -17.08
N LEU A 560 -14.91 22.51 -18.36
CA LEU A 560 -14.45 21.40 -19.20
C LEU A 560 -13.16 21.84 -19.90
N ILE A 561 -12.03 21.28 -19.50
CA ILE A 561 -10.72 21.61 -20.07
C ILE A 561 -10.41 20.62 -21.19
N GLY A 562 -10.07 21.12 -22.38
CA GLY A 562 -9.72 20.30 -23.52
C GLY A 562 -8.36 19.62 -23.35
N ILE A 563 -8.30 18.33 -23.70
CA ILE A 563 -7.08 17.53 -23.66
C ILE A 563 -6.78 16.90 -25.02
N LYS A 564 -5.50 16.57 -25.24
CA LYS A 564 -5.04 15.74 -26.34
C LYS A 564 -4.57 14.39 -25.80
N LYS A 565 -4.86 13.33 -26.55
CA LYS A 565 -4.48 11.95 -26.22
C LYS A 565 -3.40 11.45 -27.18
N SER A 566 -2.39 10.77 -26.66
CA SER A 566 -1.39 10.06 -27.45
C SER A 566 -2.00 8.89 -28.21
N LYS A 567 -1.53 8.66 -29.44
CA LYS A 567 -1.83 7.45 -30.22
C LYS A 567 -0.99 6.24 -29.78
N ASP A 568 0.20 6.49 -29.25
CA ASP A 568 1.08 5.45 -28.71
C ASP A 568 0.65 5.06 -27.29
N GLU A 569 0.67 3.77 -26.95
CA GLU A 569 0.37 3.29 -25.59
C GLU A 569 1.32 3.93 -24.55
N GLY A 570 0.73 4.38 -23.43
CA GLY A 570 1.43 5.00 -22.32
C GLY A 570 2.15 4.00 -21.43
N VAL A 571 3.19 4.44 -20.72
CA VAL A 571 3.99 3.55 -19.86
C VAL A 571 3.19 2.93 -18.71
N VAL A 572 2.27 3.68 -18.12
CA VAL A 572 1.35 3.18 -17.07
C VAL A 572 0.35 2.19 -17.66
N ASN A 573 -0.16 2.52 -18.84
CA ASN A 573 -1.16 1.74 -19.54
C ASN A 573 -0.60 0.37 -19.98
N LEU A 574 0.65 0.32 -20.43
CA LEU A 574 1.39 -0.92 -20.71
C LEU A 574 1.61 -1.76 -19.44
N ALA A 575 2.07 -1.16 -18.33
CA ALA A 575 2.21 -1.89 -17.07
C ALA A 575 0.88 -2.43 -16.54
N MET A 576 -0.22 -1.67 -16.69
CA MET A 576 -1.56 -2.09 -16.32
C MET A 576 -2.03 -3.29 -17.16
N LYS A 577 -1.68 -3.35 -18.44
CA LYS A 577 -2.00 -4.49 -19.33
C LYS A 577 -1.44 -5.79 -18.76
N GLY A 578 -0.16 -5.79 -18.34
CA GLY A 578 0.48 -6.96 -17.73
C GLY A 578 -0.19 -7.41 -16.45
N ILE A 579 -0.50 -6.47 -15.54
CA ILE A 579 -1.19 -6.78 -14.29
C ILE A 579 -2.57 -7.38 -14.54
N LEU A 580 -3.37 -6.79 -15.45
CA LEU A 580 -4.71 -7.29 -15.75
C LEU A 580 -4.68 -8.67 -16.41
N LYS A 581 -3.72 -8.92 -17.30
CA LYS A 581 -3.56 -10.23 -17.95
C LYS A 581 -3.21 -11.32 -16.93
N MET A 582 -2.26 -11.06 -16.04
CA MET A 582 -1.91 -11.98 -14.94
C MET A 582 -3.11 -12.23 -14.02
N ILE A 583 -3.86 -11.19 -13.63
CA ILE A 583 -5.08 -11.33 -12.81
C ILE A 583 -6.15 -12.14 -13.53
N SER A 584 -6.34 -11.94 -14.84
CA SER A 584 -7.31 -12.70 -15.64
C SER A 584 -6.96 -14.19 -15.68
N ASN A 585 -5.67 -14.52 -15.85
CA ASN A 585 -5.19 -15.90 -15.80
C ASN A 585 -5.48 -16.55 -14.44
N ILE A 586 -5.13 -15.86 -13.35
CA ILE A 586 -5.40 -16.32 -11.98
C ILE A 586 -6.90 -16.50 -11.72
N LYS A 587 -7.76 -15.57 -12.18
CA LYS A 587 -9.22 -15.70 -12.06
C LYS A 587 -9.73 -16.95 -12.77
N ARG A 588 -9.23 -17.25 -13.97
CA ARG A 588 -9.59 -18.46 -14.74
C ARG A 588 -9.17 -19.73 -14.00
N GLU A 589 -7.95 -19.77 -13.49
CA GLU A 589 -7.45 -20.90 -12.69
C GLU A 589 -8.26 -21.10 -11.40
N LEU A 590 -8.57 -20.01 -10.68
CA LEU A 590 -9.46 -20.06 -9.51
C LEU A 590 -10.84 -20.63 -9.82
N ALA A 591 -11.42 -20.27 -10.96
CA ALA A 591 -12.72 -20.78 -11.37
C ALA A 591 -12.68 -22.30 -11.59
N ILE A 592 -11.65 -22.79 -12.29
CA ILE A 592 -11.43 -24.23 -12.54
C ILE A 592 -11.28 -24.97 -11.20
N LEU A 593 -10.38 -24.50 -10.33
CA LEU A 593 -10.14 -25.13 -9.01
C LEU A 593 -11.39 -25.21 -8.13
N LYS A 594 -12.26 -24.20 -8.17
CA LYS A 594 -13.53 -24.19 -7.43
C LYS A 594 -14.54 -25.19 -8.00
N THR A 595 -14.56 -25.40 -9.31
CA THR A 595 -15.48 -26.36 -9.95
C THR A 595 -15.04 -27.82 -9.79
N GLU A 596 -13.75 -28.08 -9.72
CA GLU A 596 -13.19 -29.45 -9.68
C GLU A 596 -13.14 -30.05 -8.27
N ASN A 597 -13.66 -29.35 -7.25
CA ASN A 597 -13.64 -29.74 -5.83
C ASN A 597 -12.20 -30.05 -5.33
N THR A 598 -11.23 -29.27 -5.83
CA THR A 598 -9.80 -29.37 -5.52
C THR A 598 -9.50 -29.00 -4.07
N ASP A 599 -8.31 -29.36 -3.59
CA ASP A 599 -7.81 -29.04 -2.25
C ASP A 599 -8.03 -27.56 -1.86
N LYS A 600 -8.60 -27.35 -0.67
CA LYS A 600 -8.92 -26.03 -0.13
C LYS A 600 -7.68 -25.16 0.05
N GLU A 601 -6.54 -25.76 0.36
CA GLU A 601 -5.30 -25.00 0.52
C GLU A 601 -4.85 -24.42 -0.82
N GLN A 602 -4.88 -25.17 -1.93
CA GLN A 602 -4.56 -24.62 -3.27
C GLN A 602 -5.46 -23.45 -3.67
N ILE A 603 -6.77 -23.54 -3.42
CA ILE A 603 -7.72 -22.44 -3.67
C ILE A 603 -7.33 -21.21 -2.84
N LYS A 604 -6.97 -21.40 -1.56
CA LYS A 604 -6.52 -20.34 -0.67
C LYS A 604 -5.21 -19.70 -1.15
N ARG A 605 -4.22 -20.49 -1.57
CA ARG A 605 -2.95 -19.97 -2.14
C ARG A 605 -3.22 -19.05 -3.32
N MET A 606 -4.01 -19.53 -4.28
CA MET A 606 -4.34 -18.76 -5.48
C MET A 606 -5.18 -17.51 -5.17
N GLN A 607 -6.07 -17.59 -4.19
CA GLN A 607 -6.84 -16.43 -3.70
C GLN A 607 -5.93 -15.37 -3.07
N MET A 608 -4.87 -15.78 -2.37
CA MET A 608 -3.88 -14.88 -1.81
C MET A 608 -3.07 -14.16 -2.90
N ILE A 609 -2.63 -14.88 -3.94
CA ILE A 609 -1.97 -14.28 -5.11
C ILE A 609 -2.89 -13.24 -5.77
N TYR A 610 -4.16 -13.60 -6.02
CA TYR A 610 -5.14 -12.67 -6.57
C TYR A 610 -5.29 -11.39 -5.73
N ASN A 611 -5.37 -11.52 -4.40
CA ASN A 611 -5.56 -10.40 -3.49
C ASN A 611 -4.37 -9.43 -3.51
N SER A 612 -3.13 -9.93 -3.59
CA SER A 612 -1.93 -9.10 -3.66
C SER A 612 -1.90 -8.27 -4.96
N LEU A 613 -2.26 -8.89 -6.09
CA LEU A 613 -2.31 -8.23 -7.40
C LEU A 613 -3.48 -7.23 -7.53
N LYS A 614 -4.63 -7.53 -6.92
CA LYS A 614 -5.80 -6.63 -6.91
C LYS A 614 -5.45 -5.28 -6.26
N GLY A 615 -4.67 -5.32 -5.17
CA GLY A 615 -4.21 -4.12 -4.48
C GLY A 615 -3.35 -3.21 -5.36
N ILE A 616 -2.35 -3.78 -6.04
CA ILE A 616 -1.44 -2.99 -6.90
C ILE A 616 -2.15 -2.46 -8.15
N ARG A 617 -3.04 -3.25 -8.77
CA ARG A 617 -3.90 -2.85 -9.89
C ARG A 617 -4.69 -1.58 -9.57
N ASN A 618 -5.42 -1.58 -8.46
CA ASN A 618 -6.29 -0.46 -8.10
C ASN A 618 -5.50 0.82 -7.80
N ALA A 619 -4.29 0.68 -7.24
CA ALA A 619 -3.45 1.82 -6.93
C ALA A 619 -2.93 2.55 -8.18
N GLY A 620 -2.77 1.85 -9.31
CA GLY A 620 -2.20 2.37 -10.55
C GLY A 620 -3.11 3.20 -11.44
N THR A 621 -3.90 4.09 -10.83
CA THR A 621 -4.92 4.85 -11.55
C THR A 621 -4.75 6.35 -11.34
N HIS A 622 -5.81 7.11 -11.07
CA HIS A 622 -5.73 8.54 -10.83
C HIS A 622 -4.84 8.88 -9.62
N GLY A 623 -4.83 8.04 -8.58
CA GLY A 623 -4.12 8.30 -7.32
C GLY A 623 -2.61 8.52 -7.47
N ILE A 624 -1.94 7.80 -8.37
CA ILE A 624 -0.49 7.99 -8.62
C ILE A 624 -0.20 9.26 -9.44
N MET A 625 -1.20 9.81 -10.15
CA MET A 625 -1.05 10.99 -11.02
C MET A 625 -1.47 12.29 -10.32
N THR A 626 -2.25 12.21 -9.23
CA THR A 626 -2.83 13.39 -8.54
C THR A 626 -2.42 13.50 -7.08
N ALA A 627 -1.27 12.96 -6.68
CA ALA A 627 -0.78 13.00 -5.29
C ALA A 627 0.33 14.07 -5.11
N PRO A 628 0.01 15.38 -5.00
CA PRO A 628 1.01 16.44 -5.07
C PRO A 628 1.95 16.48 -3.84
N ASN A 629 1.56 15.87 -2.72
CA ASN A 629 2.34 15.81 -1.49
C ASN A 629 3.23 14.56 -1.38
N VAL A 630 3.07 13.60 -2.29
CA VAL A 630 3.84 12.35 -2.33
C VAL A 630 4.91 12.49 -3.40
N SER A 631 6.12 12.00 -3.12
CA SER A 631 7.18 11.95 -4.13
C SER A 631 6.77 11.01 -5.27
N CYS A 632 6.64 11.57 -6.47
CA CYS A 632 6.24 10.86 -7.67
C CYS A 632 6.99 11.44 -8.89
N ARG A 633 7.06 10.64 -9.96
CA ARG A 633 7.58 11.09 -11.26
C ARG A 633 6.47 11.40 -12.26
N GLN A 634 5.29 10.81 -12.07
CA GLN A 634 4.20 10.79 -13.05
C GLN A 634 3.01 11.69 -12.70
N PHE A 635 3.25 12.79 -11.97
CA PHE A 635 2.16 13.72 -11.65
C PHE A 635 1.63 14.40 -12.91
N ASN A 636 0.34 14.20 -13.19
CA ASN A 636 -0.38 14.84 -14.27
C ASN A 636 -1.85 14.98 -13.86
N LEU A 637 -2.23 16.18 -13.41
CA LEU A 637 -3.59 16.51 -12.96
C LEU A 637 -4.65 16.16 -14.02
N TRP A 638 -4.33 16.42 -15.29
CA TRP A 638 -5.25 16.24 -16.41
C TRP A 638 -5.51 14.77 -16.69
N ALA A 639 -4.46 13.93 -16.65
CA ALA A 639 -4.59 12.49 -16.78
C ALA A 639 -5.44 11.89 -15.65
N GLY A 640 -5.19 12.31 -14.39
CA GLY A 640 -5.99 11.87 -13.26
C GLY A 640 -7.46 12.30 -13.35
N ALA A 641 -7.72 13.54 -13.78
CA ALA A 641 -9.08 14.06 -13.97
C ALA A 641 -9.81 13.39 -15.15
N ALA A 642 -9.10 12.97 -16.21
CA ALA A 642 -9.69 12.25 -17.34
C ALA A 642 -10.32 10.92 -16.88
N ILE A 643 -9.61 10.16 -16.03
CA ILE A 643 -10.11 8.90 -15.47
C ILE A 643 -11.41 9.13 -14.69
N THR A 644 -11.44 10.13 -13.80
CA THR A 644 -12.64 10.38 -12.98
C THR A 644 -13.78 10.98 -13.77
N THR A 645 -13.50 11.84 -14.76
CA THR A 645 -14.50 12.40 -15.68
C THR A 645 -15.20 11.28 -16.44
N LYS A 646 -14.43 10.36 -17.06
CA LYS A 646 -14.99 9.22 -17.79
C LYS A 646 -15.80 8.29 -16.88
N GLY A 647 -15.30 8.05 -15.65
CA GLY A 647 -16.05 7.26 -14.66
C GLY A 647 -17.40 7.87 -14.31
N GLN A 648 -17.48 9.20 -14.21
CA GLN A 648 -18.77 9.88 -14.01
C GLN A 648 -19.68 9.82 -15.22
N GLU A 649 -19.15 9.95 -16.44
CA GLU A 649 -19.95 9.80 -17.66
C GLU A 649 -20.60 8.40 -17.74
N ILE A 650 -19.85 7.36 -17.39
CA ILE A 650 -20.36 5.97 -17.31
C ILE A 650 -21.49 5.89 -16.29
N LEU A 651 -21.25 6.34 -15.06
CA LEU A 651 -22.26 6.28 -14.00
C LEU A 651 -23.49 7.15 -14.32
N ASP A 652 -23.32 8.31 -14.94
CA ASP A 652 -24.40 9.18 -15.40
C ASP A 652 -25.28 8.49 -16.45
N ASP A 653 -24.67 7.80 -17.42
CA ASP A 653 -25.37 7.05 -18.46
C ASP A 653 -26.12 5.85 -17.86
N VAL A 654 -25.48 5.07 -16.99
CA VAL A 654 -26.12 3.93 -16.31
C VAL A 654 -27.32 4.41 -15.48
N LEU A 655 -27.16 5.47 -14.68
CA LEU A 655 -28.27 6.03 -13.87
C LEU A 655 -29.42 6.54 -14.73
N LYS A 656 -29.12 7.19 -15.86
CA LYS A 656 -30.14 7.65 -16.80
C LYS A 656 -30.91 6.49 -17.39
N ARG A 657 -30.23 5.41 -17.76
CA ARG A 657 -30.85 4.20 -18.33
C ARG A 657 -31.70 3.44 -17.31
N LEU A 658 -31.20 3.27 -16.09
CA LEU A 658 -31.98 2.70 -14.99
C LEU A 658 -33.25 3.53 -14.74
N LYS A 659 -33.13 4.86 -14.67
CA LYS A 659 -34.27 5.76 -14.50
C LYS A 659 -35.27 5.69 -15.66
N ASN A 660 -34.81 5.62 -16.91
CA ASN A 660 -35.67 5.52 -18.09
C ASN A 660 -36.42 4.18 -18.15
N ASN A 661 -35.94 3.15 -17.45
CA ASN A 661 -36.58 1.85 -17.33
C ASN A 661 -37.42 1.70 -16.04
N ASP A 662 -37.66 2.81 -15.33
CA ASP A 662 -38.39 2.87 -14.05
C ASP A 662 -37.79 1.95 -12.97
N ILE A 663 -36.47 1.77 -12.99
CA ILE A 663 -35.75 0.90 -12.05
C ILE A 663 -35.40 1.68 -10.78
N ARG A 664 -35.69 1.08 -9.61
CA ARG A 664 -35.50 1.70 -8.29
C ARG A 664 -34.04 1.66 -7.83
N VAL A 665 -33.31 2.76 -8.08
CA VAL A 665 -31.99 3.00 -7.49
C VAL A 665 -32.14 3.39 -6.02
N VAL A 666 -31.33 2.76 -5.16
CA VAL A 666 -31.39 2.91 -3.69
C VAL A 666 -30.10 3.48 -3.09
N TYR A 667 -28.97 3.28 -3.77
CA TYR A 667 -27.68 3.83 -3.37
C TYR A 667 -26.72 3.90 -4.57
N GLY A 668 -25.71 4.77 -4.51
CA GLY A 668 -24.64 4.83 -5.49
C GLY A 668 -23.34 5.28 -4.86
N ASP A 669 -22.27 4.53 -5.10
CA ASP A 669 -20.90 4.88 -4.73
C ASP A 669 -20.08 5.21 -6.00
N THR A 670 -18.80 5.46 -5.75
CA THR A 670 -17.77 5.89 -6.69
C THR A 670 -17.69 5.04 -7.96
N ASP A 671 -18.02 3.75 -7.89
CA ASP A 671 -17.86 2.71 -8.92
C ASP A 671 -19.05 1.74 -9.02
N GLY A 672 -20.06 1.85 -8.14
CA GLY A 672 -21.17 0.90 -8.09
C GLY A 672 -22.54 1.56 -7.87
N ILE A 673 -23.55 1.06 -8.59
CA ILE A 673 -24.95 1.50 -8.47
C ILE A 673 -25.79 0.36 -7.91
N TYR A 674 -26.54 0.66 -6.85
CA TYR A 674 -27.30 -0.33 -6.09
C TYR A 674 -28.78 -0.17 -6.41
N VAL A 675 -29.40 -1.28 -6.78
CA VAL A 675 -30.78 -1.37 -7.25
C VAL A 675 -31.50 -2.41 -6.41
N ALA A 676 -32.63 -2.03 -5.81
CA ALA A 676 -33.44 -2.97 -5.06
C ALA A 676 -34.47 -3.66 -5.96
N CYS A 677 -34.54 -4.99 -5.91
CA CYS A 677 -35.50 -5.76 -6.71
C CYS A 677 -36.81 -5.99 -5.97
N SER A 678 -36.80 -6.07 -4.62
CA SER A 678 -38.00 -6.39 -3.85
C SER A 678 -38.11 -5.63 -2.53
N LYS A 679 -39.37 -5.50 -2.09
CA LYS A 679 -39.78 -5.04 -0.76
C LYS A 679 -40.12 -6.21 0.19
N ARG A 680 -39.95 -7.47 -0.25
CA ARG A 680 -40.26 -8.70 0.50
C ARG A 680 -39.07 -9.66 0.53
N ALA A 681 -38.85 -10.31 1.67
CA ALA A 681 -37.79 -11.28 1.86
C ALA A 681 -37.95 -12.52 0.95
N PRO A 682 -36.86 -13.07 0.38
CA PRO A 682 -36.94 -14.30 -0.39
C PRO A 682 -37.29 -15.49 0.51
N ARG A 683 -37.82 -16.55 -0.09
CA ARG A 683 -38.29 -17.76 0.62
C ARG A 683 -37.24 -18.35 1.57
N ASP A 684 -35.99 -18.41 1.12
CA ASP A 684 -34.89 -19.01 1.88
C ASP A 684 -34.66 -18.29 3.22
N VAL A 685 -34.88 -16.96 3.26
CA VAL A 685 -34.78 -16.18 4.49
C VAL A 685 -35.87 -16.58 5.49
N TYR A 686 -37.12 -16.82 5.04
CA TYR A 686 -38.18 -17.29 5.94
C TYR A 686 -37.84 -18.66 6.55
N GLU A 687 -37.24 -19.55 5.75
CA GLU A 687 -36.84 -20.89 6.18
C GLU A 687 -35.69 -20.82 7.19
N ILE A 688 -34.65 -20.02 6.92
CA ILE A 688 -33.52 -19.77 7.83
C ILE A 688 -33.99 -19.17 9.17
N LEU A 689 -34.95 -18.25 9.12
CA LEU A 689 -35.48 -17.59 10.33
C LEU A 689 -36.50 -18.45 11.11
N GLY A 690 -36.86 -19.64 10.60
CA GLY A 690 -37.77 -20.58 11.26
C GLY A 690 -39.22 -20.08 11.38
N ILE A 691 -39.67 -19.23 10.46
CA ILE A 691 -41.01 -18.62 10.51
C ILE A 691 -42.01 -19.50 9.76
N LYS A 692 -43.07 -19.96 10.46
CA LYS A 692 -44.07 -20.87 9.89
C LYS A 692 -44.93 -20.18 8.81
N LYS A 693 -45.12 -20.90 7.69
CA LYS A 693 -45.80 -20.48 6.46
C LYS A 693 -47.34 -20.56 6.54
N ASP A 694 -47.95 -20.23 7.68
CA ASP A 694 -49.42 -20.33 7.77
C ASP A 694 -50.07 -19.13 7.05
N GLY A 695 -50.50 -19.35 5.80
CA GLY A 695 -51.30 -18.40 5.01
C GLY A 695 -50.53 -17.42 4.10
N LEU A 696 -49.21 -17.54 3.99
CA LEU A 696 -48.39 -16.75 3.05
C LEU A 696 -48.29 -17.48 1.71
N ASP A 697 -48.98 -16.97 0.69
CA ASP A 697 -48.75 -17.40 -0.69
C ASP A 697 -47.42 -16.82 -1.19
N LEU A 698 -46.40 -17.66 -1.23
CA LEU A 698 -45.05 -17.32 -1.69
C LEU A 698 -44.87 -17.54 -3.20
N SER A 699 -45.93 -17.95 -3.94
CA SER A 699 -45.83 -18.10 -5.40
C SER A 699 -45.72 -16.75 -6.12
N ASP A 700 -46.17 -15.67 -5.48
CA ASP A 700 -46.08 -14.29 -5.97
C ASP A 700 -45.03 -13.52 -5.17
N TYR A 701 -43.75 -13.81 -5.44
CA TYR A 701 -42.66 -12.97 -4.94
C TYR A 701 -42.79 -11.58 -5.56
N GLU A 702 -43.06 -10.57 -4.72
CA GLU A 702 -43.42 -9.23 -5.18
C GLU A 702 -42.16 -8.44 -5.55
N PHE A 703 -41.87 -8.37 -6.84
CA PHE A 703 -40.79 -7.56 -7.38
C PHE A 703 -41.23 -6.10 -7.57
N ILE A 704 -40.40 -5.16 -7.13
CA ILE A 704 -40.41 -3.78 -7.61
C ILE A 704 -39.92 -3.76 -9.06
N THR A 705 -38.83 -4.49 -9.31
CA THR A 705 -38.28 -4.72 -10.64
C THR A 705 -37.70 -6.13 -10.66
N PRO A 706 -38.12 -6.99 -11.61
CA PRO A 706 -37.53 -8.32 -11.74
C PRO A 706 -36.02 -8.23 -12.04
N PRO A 707 -35.17 -9.07 -11.40
CA PRO A 707 -33.74 -9.14 -11.65
C PRO A 707 -33.36 -9.19 -13.13
N GLU A 708 -34.12 -9.93 -13.94
CA GLU A 708 -33.87 -10.11 -15.37
C GLU A 708 -33.87 -8.77 -16.12
N LYS A 709 -34.82 -7.89 -15.79
CA LYS A 709 -34.91 -6.55 -16.39
C LYS A 709 -33.69 -5.69 -16.02
N ILE A 710 -33.16 -5.86 -14.81
CA ILE A 710 -31.97 -5.13 -14.35
C ILE A 710 -30.73 -5.64 -15.09
N PHE A 711 -30.57 -6.97 -15.19
CA PHE A 711 -29.47 -7.57 -15.95
C PHE A 711 -29.51 -7.19 -17.43
N ASP A 712 -30.70 -7.14 -18.05
CA ASP A 712 -30.85 -6.70 -19.44
C ASP A 712 -30.38 -5.25 -19.64
N VAL A 713 -30.73 -4.35 -18.72
CA VAL A 713 -30.28 -2.94 -18.78
C VAL A 713 -28.77 -2.81 -18.52
N ILE A 714 -28.22 -3.59 -17.59
CA ILE A 714 -26.77 -3.64 -17.34
C ILE A 714 -26.04 -4.13 -18.60
N GLU A 715 -26.53 -5.18 -19.26
CA GLU A 715 -25.91 -5.71 -20.47
C GLU A 715 -26.06 -4.76 -21.67
N GLU A 716 -27.17 -4.02 -21.77
CA GLU A 716 -27.30 -2.92 -22.73
C GLU A 716 -26.23 -1.84 -22.48
N CYS A 717 -26.00 -1.47 -21.21
CA CYS A 717 -24.94 -0.53 -20.83
C CYS A 717 -23.56 -1.06 -21.21
N ASN A 718 -23.28 -2.34 -20.92
CA ASN A 718 -22.03 -3.00 -21.29
C ASN A 718 -21.77 -2.91 -22.79
N LYS A 719 -22.76 -3.26 -23.62
CA LYS A 719 -22.63 -3.17 -25.09
C LYS A 719 -22.29 -1.75 -25.56
N VAL A 720 -23.04 -0.76 -25.06
CA VAL A 720 -22.83 0.65 -25.43
C VAL A 720 -21.44 1.14 -25.02
N TRP A 721 -20.98 0.80 -23.82
CA TRP A 721 -19.68 1.26 -23.33
C TRP A 721 -18.51 0.48 -23.92
N ARG A 722 -18.66 -0.81 -24.23
CA ARG A 722 -17.67 -1.56 -25.03
C ARG A 722 -17.46 -0.90 -26.40
N GLU A 723 -18.55 -0.47 -27.06
CA GLU A 723 -18.48 0.25 -28.33
C GLU A 723 -17.87 1.65 -28.18
N ARG A 724 -18.35 2.46 -27.22
CA ARG A 724 -17.87 3.84 -27.01
C ARG A 724 -16.40 3.92 -26.59
N LEU A 725 -15.95 3.00 -25.74
CA LEU A 725 -14.56 2.90 -25.30
C LEU A 725 -13.68 2.12 -26.27
N ASN A 726 -14.27 1.48 -27.29
CA ASN A 726 -13.60 0.53 -28.17
C ASN A 726 -12.79 -0.52 -27.36
N TYR A 727 -13.40 -1.05 -26.30
CA TYR A 727 -12.75 -1.95 -25.35
C TYR A 727 -13.69 -3.12 -24.99
N PRO A 728 -13.52 -4.29 -25.63
CA PRO A 728 -14.43 -5.43 -25.46
C PRO A 728 -14.53 -5.97 -24.04
N ASP A 729 -13.45 -5.87 -23.27
CA ASP A 729 -13.37 -6.36 -21.89
C ASP A 729 -13.97 -5.40 -20.86
N PHE A 730 -14.61 -4.30 -21.30
CA PHE A 730 -15.38 -3.46 -20.39
C PHE A 730 -16.61 -4.22 -19.88
N GLU A 731 -16.79 -4.25 -18.57
CA GLU A 731 -17.91 -4.94 -17.93
C GLU A 731 -18.32 -4.26 -16.60
N LEU A 732 -19.61 -3.98 -16.50
CA LEU A 732 -20.36 -3.82 -15.27
C LEU A 732 -20.69 -5.23 -14.77
N GLU A 733 -19.95 -5.71 -13.78
CA GLU A 733 -20.16 -7.00 -13.13
C GLU A 733 -21.37 -6.85 -12.17
N PRO A 734 -22.48 -7.59 -12.40
CA PRO A 734 -23.59 -7.57 -11.47
C PRO A 734 -23.30 -8.46 -10.26
N GLU A 735 -23.35 -7.89 -9.06
CA GLU A 735 -23.34 -8.63 -7.79
C GLU A 735 -24.77 -8.68 -7.22
N ARG A 736 -25.16 -9.80 -6.60
CA ARG A 736 -26.48 -9.98 -5.99
C ARG A 736 -26.34 -10.22 -4.50
N HIS A 737 -27.07 -9.44 -3.71
CA HIS A 737 -27.15 -9.57 -2.26
C HIS A 737 -28.55 -9.94 -1.79
N THR A 738 -28.63 -10.73 -0.71
CA THR A 738 -29.92 -11.19 -0.18
C THR A 738 -30.72 -10.04 0.42
N ALA A 739 -30.07 -9.21 1.24
CA ALA A 739 -30.67 -8.00 1.77
C ALA A 739 -29.63 -6.90 2.01
N MET A 740 -30.06 -5.64 1.96
CA MET A 740 -29.22 -4.50 2.33
C MET A 740 -30.00 -3.44 3.10
N PHE A 741 -29.30 -2.77 4.01
CA PHE A 741 -29.80 -1.64 4.78
C PHE A 741 -28.85 -0.45 4.61
N PHE A 742 -29.39 0.69 4.20
CA PHE A 742 -28.61 1.90 4.00
C PHE A 742 -28.92 2.94 5.08
N LEU A 743 -27.86 3.63 5.54
CA LEU A 743 -28.01 4.71 6.51
C LEU A 743 -27.48 6.03 5.98
N LYS A 744 -26.22 6.05 5.55
CA LYS A 744 -25.52 7.25 5.05
C LYS A 744 -24.60 6.82 3.91
N HIS A 745 -24.03 7.78 3.20
CA HIS A 745 -22.95 7.49 2.26
C HIS A 745 -21.85 6.64 2.93
N LYS A 746 -21.45 5.55 2.27
CA LYS A 746 -20.49 4.55 2.76
C LYS A 746 -20.85 3.88 4.09
N ASN A 747 -22.08 3.99 4.58
CA ASN A 747 -22.54 3.38 5.83
C ASN A 747 -23.80 2.54 5.58
N TYR A 748 -23.60 1.23 5.45
CA TYR A 748 -24.65 0.27 5.15
C TYR A 748 -24.32 -1.12 5.69
N LEU A 749 -25.33 -1.98 5.77
CA LEU A 749 -25.25 -3.37 6.19
C LEU A 749 -25.68 -4.26 5.03
N VAL A 750 -25.02 -5.40 4.87
CA VAL A 750 -25.29 -6.40 3.83
C VAL A 750 -25.57 -7.74 4.49
N TRP A 751 -26.57 -8.46 4.00
CA TRP A 751 -26.82 -9.84 4.39
C TRP A 751 -26.78 -10.74 3.17
N ASP A 752 -26.04 -11.83 3.27
CA ASP A 752 -25.96 -12.90 2.27
C ASP A 752 -26.16 -14.26 2.93
N ILE A 753 -26.63 -15.25 2.15
CA ILE A 753 -26.76 -16.63 2.61
C ILE A 753 -25.43 -17.34 2.35
N GLU A 754 -24.74 -17.71 3.42
CA GLU A 754 -23.46 -18.44 3.39
C GLU A 754 -23.59 -19.69 4.26
N ASP A 755 -23.26 -20.86 3.69
CA ASP A 755 -23.37 -22.16 4.38
C ASP A 755 -24.73 -22.38 5.07
N GLY A 756 -25.81 -21.93 4.44
CA GLY A 756 -27.19 -22.05 4.95
C GLY A 756 -27.57 -21.06 6.05
N ASN A 757 -26.71 -20.08 6.37
CA ASN A 757 -26.95 -19.07 7.40
C ASN A 757 -27.00 -17.66 6.78
N LEU A 758 -27.79 -16.78 7.38
CA LEU A 758 -27.83 -15.37 6.98
C LEU A 758 -26.71 -14.60 7.69
N VAL A 759 -25.63 -14.30 6.97
CA VAL A 759 -24.43 -13.65 7.51
C VAL A 759 -24.48 -12.14 7.26
N MET A 760 -24.30 -11.33 8.32
CA MET A 760 -24.26 -9.87 8.23
C MET A 760 -22.83 -9.37 8.01
N LYS A 761 -22.65 -8.44 7.08
CA LYS A 761 -21.40 -7.71 6.85
C LYS A 761 -21.62 -6.21 7.04
N THR A 762 -20.69 -5.55 7.73
CA THR A 762 -20.75 -4.09 7.97
C THR A 762 -19.88 -3.32 6.98
N LYS A 763 -20.37 -2.16 6.52
CA LYS A 763 -19.61 -1.21 5.71
C LYS A 763 -19.75 0.20 6.29
N GLY A 764 -18.63 0.89 6.47
CA GLY A 764 -18.58 2.26 6.96
C GLY A 764 -18.14 2.43 8.42
N ASN A 765 -17.58 3.60 8.72
CA ASN A 765 -17.00 3.90 10.03
C ASN A 765 -18.02 3.96 11.17
N ASN A 766 -19.31 4.19 10.89
CA ASN A 766 -20.32 4.20 11.95
C ASN A 766 -20.65 2.79 12.46
N PHE A 767 -20.51 1.78 11.60
CA PHE A 767 -20.73 0.38 11.94
C PHE A 767 -19.41 -0.33 12.28
N LYS A 768 -18.27 0.14 11.75
CA LYS A 768 -16.95 -0.36 12.16
C LYS A 768 -16.63 0.09 13.59
N ALA A 769 -16.63 -0.88 14.49
CA ALA A 769 -16.27 -0.72 15.89
C ALA A 769 -14.75 -0.73 16.13
N SER A 770 -13.92 -0.20 15.20
CA SER A 770 -12.45 -0.34 15.30
C SER A 770 -11.85 0.29 16.56
N ASP A 771 -12.57 1.19 17.22
CA ASP A 771 -12.20 1.81 18.49
C ASP A 771 -13.12 1.40 19.66
N LYS A 772 -13.97 0.38 19.48
CA LYS A 772 -14.89 -0.18 20.49
C LYS A 772 -14.58 -1.67 20.67
N ALA A 773 -15.17 -2.26 21.70
CA ALA A 773 -15.06 -3.68 21.94
C ALA A 773 -15.90 -4.48 20.94
N GLU A 774 -15.45 -5.68 20.55
CA GLU A 774 -16.12 -6.57 19.60
C GLU A 774 -17.56 -6.91 20.01
N LEU A 775 -17.84 -6.91 21.32
CA LEU A 775 -19.18 -7.00 21.90
C LEU A 775 -20.19 -6.04 21.23
N ALA A 776 -19.75 -4.83 20.85
CA ALA A 776 -20.62 -3.85 20.20
C ALA A 776 -21.09 -4.33 18.81
N VAL A 777 -20.23 -5.03 18.06
CA VAL A 777 -20.55 -5.59 16.74
C VAL A 777 -21.49 -6.79 16.89
N LYS A 778 -21.18 -7.71 17.81
CA LYS A 778 -22.03 -8.88 18.10
C LYS A 778 -23.44 -8.47 18.55
N ILE A 779 -23.54 -7.42 19.37
CA ILE A 779 -24.85 -6.90 19.79
C ILE A 779 -25.56 -6.18 18.63
N LEU A 780 -24.84 -5.43 17.78
CA LEU A 780 -25.42 -4.85 16.56
C LEU A 780 -25.99 -5.94 15.64
N GLU A 781 -25.26 -7.03 15.43
CA GLU A 781 -25.73 -8.19 14.67
C GLU A 781 -27.01 -8.77 15.25
N LYS A 782 -27.05 -9.00 16.58
CA LYS A 782 -28.24 -9.50 17.27
C LYS A 782 -29.45 -8.56 17.16
N ILE A 783 -29.22 -7.25 17.31
CA ILE A 783 -30.27 -6.22 17.13
C ILE A 783 -30.79 -6.30 15.70
N MET A 784 -29.91 -6.23 14.72
CA MET A 784 -30.31 -6.14 13.32
C MET A 784 -30.92 -7.43 12.80
N TYR A 785 -30.52 -8.59 13.31
CA TYR A 785 -31.19 -9.87 13.03
C TYR A 785 -32.66 -9.84 13.48
N ASN A 786 -32.94 -9.33 14.68
CA ASN A 786 -34.31 -9.19 15.18
C ASN A 786 -35.10 -8.10 14.43
N VAL A 787 -34.44 -7.01 14.02
CA VAL A 787 -35.05 -5.99 13.16
C VAL A 787 -35.46 -6.61 11.84
N LEU A 788 -34.57 -7.37 11.19
CA LEU A 788 -34.81 -8.03 9.92
C LEU A 788 -35.98 -9.03 10.01
N LYS A 789 -36.07 -9.78 11.13
CA LYS A 789 -37.21 -10.67 11.42
C LYS A 789 -38.56 -9.94 11.49
N ASN A 790 -38.58 -8.70 11.96
CA ASN A 790 -39.80 -7.90 12.10
C ASN A 790 -40.22 -7.18 10.81
N HIS A 791 -39.33 -7.11 9.81
CA HIS A 791 -39.46 -6.30 8.59
C HIS A 791 -39.21 -7.13 7.32
N LEU A 792 -39.85 -8.29 7.25
CA LEU A 792 -39.75 -9.21 6.10
C LEU A 792 -40.53 -8.72 4.87
N SER A 793 -41.43 -7.75 5.03
CA SER A 793 -42.16 -7.14 3.94
C SER A 793 -42.72 -5.78 4.32
N TRP A 794 -42.80 -4.86 3.37
CA TRP A 794 -43.43 -3.55 3.54
C TRP A 794 -44.16 -3.09 2.28
N ASN A 795 -44.98 -2.03 2.39
CA ASN A 795 -45.79 -1.49 1.29
C ASN A 795 -45.57 0.00 1.02
N ASP A 796 -45.33 0.79 2.06
CA ASP A 796 -45.03 2.22 1.96
C ASP A 796 -43.65 2.51 2.55
N GLU A 797 -42.80 3.21 1.79
CA GLU A 797 -41.43 3.53 2.20
C GLU A 797 -41.40 4.42 3.46
N ASN A 798 -42.29 5.41 3.58
CA ASN A 798 -42.24 6.35 4.71
C ASN A 798 -42.71 5.71 6.01
N GLU A 799 -43.80 4.94 5.95
CA GLU A 799 -44.28 4.17 7.10
C GLU A 799 -43.21 3.18 7.57
N GLU A 800 -42.59 2.48 6.63
CA GLU A 800 -41.58 1.48 6.96
C GLU A 800 -40.33 2.09 7.57
N GLN A 801 -39.85 3.22 7.05
CA GLN A 801 -38.72 3.95 7.65
C GLN A 801 -38.96 4.23 9.14
N GLU A 802 -40.15 4.69 9.50
CA GLU A 802 -40.50 4.97 10.88
C GLU A 802 -40.71 3.68 11.71
N ARG A 803 -41.18 2.59 11.10
CA ARG A 803 -41.27 1.27 11.75
C ARG A 803 -39.89 0.66 12.02
N VAL A 804 -38.95 0.75 11.08
CA VAL A 804 -37.57 0.29 11.22
C VAL A 804 -36.84 1.11 12.29
N LYS A 805 -36.93 2.45 12.25
CA LYS A 805 -36.35 3.32 13.30
C LYS A 805 -36.86 2.96 14.69
N ARG A 806 -38.18 2.78 14.86
CA ARG A 806 -38.78 2.35 16.13
C ARG A 806 -38.29 0.97 16.55
N SER A 807 -38.26 0.01 15.63
CA SER A 807 -37.83 -1.36 15.93
C SER A 807 -36.37 -1.41 16.39
N ILE A 808 -35.47 -0.68 15.72
CA ILE A 808 -34.07 -0.59 16.17
C ILE A 808 -34.04 -0.04 17.60
N ARG A 809 -34.78 1.04 17.90
CA ARG A 809 -34.81 1.64 19.26
C ARG A 809 -35.33 0.67 20.31
N ASP A 810 -36.44 0.00 20.04
CA ASP A 810 -37.11 -0.85 21.02
C ASP A 810 -36.34 -2.16 21.25
N ILE A 811 -35.91 -2.82 20.18
CA ILE A 811 -35.06 -4.02 20.26
C ILE A 811 -33.72 -3.70 20.95
N THR A 812 -33.13 -2.53 20.68
CA THR A 812 -31.91 -2.09 21.38
C THR A 812 -32.16 -1.97 22.89
N LYS A 813 -33.28 -1.37 23.31
CA LYS A 813 -33.62 -1.26 24.74
C LYS A 813 -33.76 -2.65 25.37
N ASP A 814 -34.43 -3.58 24.69
CA ASP A 814 -34.68 -4.93 25.20
C ASP A 814 -33.38 -5.75 25.30
N ILE A 815 -32.55 -5.76 24.25
CA ILE A 815 -31.28 -6.52 24.25
C ILE A 815 -30.28 -5.93 25.24
N VAL A 816 -30.14 -4.60 25.29
CA VAL A 816 -29.18 -3.95 26.20
C VAL A 816 -29.60 -4.13 27.67
N SER A 817 -30.91 -4.10 27.97
CA SER A 817 -31.41 -4.31 29.33
C SER A 817 -31.29 -5.77 29.80
N SER A 818 -31.35 -6.73 28.88
CA SER A 818 -31.21 -8.17 29.17
C SER A 818 -29.79 -8.71 29.01
N LEU A 819 -28.79 -7.86 28.75
CA LEU A 819 -27.41 -8.28 28.54
C LEU A 819 -26.81 -8.86 29.83
N ASN A 820 -26.69 -10.20 29.86
CA ASN A 820 -26.00 -10.98 30.89
C ASN A 820 -24.53 -11.18 30.48
N LEU A 821 -23.57 -10.80 31.33
CA LEU A 821 -22.14 -10.82 30.98
C LEU A 821 -21.38 -12.01 31.58
N ASP A 822 -22.00 -12.84 32.41
CA ASP A 822 -21.45 -14.17 32.76
C ASP A 822 -21.32 -15.07 31.50
N GLU A 823 -21.98 -14.69 30.40
CA GLU A 823 -22.03 -15.39 29.12
C GLU A 823 -21.16 -14.73 28.03
N VAL A 824 -20.53 -13.58 28.30
CA VAL A 824 -19.73 -12.85 27.30
C VAL A 824 -18.25 -13.17 27.45
N ASP A 825 -17.64 -13.60 26.36
CA ASP A 825 -16.21 -13.88 26.31
C ASP A 825 -15.41 -12.59 26.57
N ILE A 826 -14.40 -12.68 27.42
CA ILE A 826 -13.53 -11.55 27.77
C ILE A 826 -12.84 -10.98 26.53
N SER A 827 -12.53 -11.84 25.54
CA SER A 827 -11.99 -11.42 24.25
C SER A 827 -12.90 -10.38 23.56
N ASP A 828 -14.22 -10.49 23.73
CA ASP A 828 -15.18 -9.55 23.14
C ASP A 828 -15.18 -8.18 23.80
N LEU A 829 -14.59 -8.06 24.99
CA LEU A 829 -14.49 -6.82 25.77
C LEU A 829 -13.19 -6.05 25.50
N ILE A 830 -12.24 -6.67 24.80
CA ILE A 830 -10.92 -6.10 24.56
C ILE A 830 -11.00 -4.95 23.54
N MET A 831 -10.26 -3.89 23.83
CA MET A 831 -10.08 -2.73 22.97
C MET A 831 -8.59 -2.48 22.74
N THR A 832 -8.15 -2.47 21.48
CA THR A 832 -6.73 -2.23 21.15
C THR A 832 -6.43 -0.74 20.98
N GLN A 833 -5.39 -0.23 21.63
CA GLN A 833 -4.94 1.16 21.43
C GLN A 833 -3.43 1.34 21.49
N THR A 834 -2.92 2.21 20.63
CA THR A 834 -1.54 2.69 20.70
C THR A 834 -1.35 3.65 21.88
N VAL A 835 -0.29 3.42 22.65
CA VAL A 835 0.21 4.25 23.73
C VAL A 835 1.64 4.65 23.40
N SER A 836 1.83 5.94 23.13
CA SER A 836 3.14 6.56 22.98
C SER A 836 3.77 6.94 24.32
N PRO A 837 5.08 7.24 24.38
CA PRO A 837 5.76 7.72 25.59
C PRO A 837 5.04 8.94 26.19
N PRO A 838 5.00 9.12 27.52
CA PRO A 838 4.20 10.17 28.16
C PRO A 838 4.48 11.59 27.63
N ASN A 839 5.75 11.88 27.34
CA ASN A 839 6.21 13.19 26.87
C ASN A 839 5.95 13.46 25.39
N SER A 840 5.52 12.46 24.62
CA SER A 840 5.21 12.62 23.18
C SER A 840 3.85 13.25 22.91
N TYR A 841 2.96 13.27 23.90
CA TYR A 841 1.62 13.85 23.75
C TYR A 841 1.63 15.36 23.95
N ALA A 842 0.82 16.06 23.14
CA ALA A 842 0.63 17.51 23.28
C ALA A 842 0.13 17.87 24.68
N ARG A 843 0.72 18.89 25.30
CA ARG A 843 0.31 19.37 26.63
C ARG A 843 -1.00 20.15 26.55
N ASN A 844 -1.71 20.20 27.67
CA ASN A 844 -2.84 21.12 27.84
C ASN A 844 -2.35 22.58 27.76
N LYS A 845 -3.28 23.54 27.57
CA LYS A 845 -2.94 24.97 27.46
C LYS A 845 -2.22 25.54 28.68
N ASP A 846 -2.41 24.93 29.84
CA ASP A 846 -1.77 25.28 31.12
C ASP A 846 -0.40 24.59 31.32
N GLY A 847 0.10 23.84 30.33
CA GLY A 847 1.36 23.10 30.39
C GLY A 847 1.27 21.76 31.15
N SER A 848 0.09 21.39 31.66
CA SER A 848 -0.14 20.08 32.29
C SER A 848 -0.22 18.95 31.26
N MET A 849 -0.01 17.72 31.71
CA MET A 849 -0.08 16.54 30.86
C MET A 849 -1.55 16.26 30.48
N ASN A 850 -1.81 16.02 29.19
CA ASN A 850 -3.16 15.68 28.73
C ASN A 850 -3.58 14.26 29.18
N ILE A 851 -4.85 13.89 28.98
CA ILE A 851 -5.39 12.60 29.45
C ILE A 851 -4.66 11.37 28.89
N PHE A 852 -4.12 11.46 27.66
CA PHE A 852 -3.39 10.37 27.02
C PHE A 852 -1.96 10.24 27.57
N GLY A 853 -1.31 11.37 27.86
CA GLY A 853 -0.02 11.39 28.55
C GLY A 853 -0.16 10.87 29.99
N GLN A 854 -1.21 11.29 30.71
CA GLN A 854 -1.49 10.80 32.07
C GLN A 854 -1.70 9.28 32.08
N ARG A 855 -2.49 8.74 31.14
CA ARG A 855 -2.63 7.29 30.94
C ARG A 855 -1.27 6.65 30.72
N SER A 856 -0.46 7.18 29.81
CA SER A 856 0.87 6.61 29.51
C SER A 856 1.76 6.56 30.75
N ALA A 857 1.83 7.66 31.52
CA ALA A 857 2.61 7.70 32.77
C ALA A 857 2.06 6.76 33.85
N ALA A 858 0.75 6.56 33.92
CA ALA A 858 0.13 5.61 34.84
C ALA A 858 0.43 4.15 34.42
N LEU A 859 0.43 3.88 33.11
CA LEU A 859 0.77 2.58 32.55
C LEU A 859 2.24 2.22 32.79
N GLU A 860 3.17 3.19 32.79
CA GLU A 860 4.59 2.91 33.08
C GLU A 860 4.81 2.26 34.46
N LYS A 861 3.85 2.42 35.39
CA LYS A 861 3.87 1.77 36.71
C LYS A 861 3.42 0.30 36.68
N ILE A 862 2.76 -0.12 35.60
CA ILE A 862 2.22 -1.48 35.41
C ILE A 862 3.13 -2.26 34.45
N VAL A 863 3.39 -1.70 33.27
CA VAL A 863 4.05 -2.40 32.15
C VAL A 863 5.52 -2.03 31.98
N GLY A 864 6.06 -1.17 32.85
CA GLY A 864 7.39 -0.62 32.72
C GLY A 864 7.48 0.54 31.73
N ARG A 865 8.70 1.06 31.52
CA ARG A 865 8.95 2.30 30.76
C ARG A 865 8.53 2.18 29.29
N ILE A 866 7.78 3.16 28.79
CA ILE A 866 7.29 3.19 27.40
C ILE A 866 8.19 4.11 26.58
N ASN A 867 9.14 3.54 25.84
CA ASN A 867 10.11 4.30 25.05
C ASN A 867 9.65 4.59 23.60
N THR A 868 8.76 3.77 23.06
CA THR A 868 8.19 3.89 21.71
C THR A 868 6.68 3.72 21.76
N SER A 869 6.00 4.07 20.67
CA SER A 869 4.56 3.88 20.55
C SER A 869 4.21 2.40 20.45
N THR A 870 3.60 1.86 21.50
CA THR A 870 3.26 0.43 21.61
C THR A 870 1.75 0.27 21.65
N LYS A 871 1.20 -0.71 20.93
CA LYS A 871 -0.22 -1.05 21.03
C LYS A 871 -0.47 -2.02 22.18
N TYR A 872 -1.45 -1.68 23.01
CA TYR A 872 -1.88 -2.48 24.15
C TYR A 872 -3.33 -2.93 23.96
N ARG A 873 -3.63 -4.11 24.47
CA ARG A 873 -4.99 -4.65 24.58
C ARG A 873 -5.56 -4.24 25.93
N PHE A 874 -6.68 -3.54 25.92
CA PHE A 874 -7.28 -2.98 27.12
C PHE A 874 -8.66 -3.56 27.40
N VAL A 875 -8.99 -3.70 28.67
CA VAL A 875 -10.38 -3.75 29.15
C VAL A 875 -10.66 -2.52 30.02
N VAL A 876 -11.94 -2.17 30.18
CA VAL A 876 -12.33 -1.07 31.08
C VAL A 876 -12.61 -1.63 32.46
N THR A 877 -11.86 -1.17 33.46
CA THR A 877 -12.01 -1.57 34.86
C THR A 877 -12.90 -0.60 35.65
N ARG A 878 -13.42 -1.04 36.80
CA ARG A 878 -14.18 -0.19 37.74
C ARG A 878 -13.32 0.91 38.34
N SER A 879 -12.08 0.57 38.69
CA SER A 879 -11.07 1.47 39.23
C SER A 879 -10.22 2.10 38.12
N PRO A 880 -9.73 3.34 38.29
CA PRO A 880 -8.80 3.97 37.36
C PRO A 880 -7.40 3.33 37.43
N LEU A 881 -6.58 3.61 36.42
CA LEU A 881 -5.16 3.30 36.42
C LEU A 881 -4.43 3.95 37.61
N PRO A 882 -3.35 3.33 38.12
CA PRO A 882 -2.69 3.72 39.36
C PRO A 882 -2.05 5.12 39.28
N GLY A 883 -2.40 5.96 40.26
CA GLY A 883 -1.85 7.31 40.41
C GLY A 883 -2.40 8.34 39.43
N ILE A 884 -3.65 8.17 38.99
CA ILE A 884 -4.43 9.20 38.30
C ILE A 884 -5.27 9.96 39.33
N ASP A 885 -5.02 11.26 39.45
CA ASP A 885 -5.79 12.17 40.30
C ASP A 885 -7.02 12.69 39.54
N ASN A 886 -8.20 12.66 40.17
CA ASN A 886 -9.49 13.10 39.62
C ASN A 886 -9.88 12.43 38.28
N PRO A 887 -10.08 11.09 38.26
CA PRO A 887 -10.32 10.35 37.04
C PRO A 887 -11.70 10.62 36.41
N ILE A 888 -11.76 10.77 35.09
CA ILE A 888 -12.97 10.98 34.29
C ILE A 888 -13.30 9.72 33.49
N LYS A 889 -14.50 9.18 33.72
CA LYS A 889 -14.98 7.98 33.02
C LYS A 889 -15.97 8.34 31.90
N SER A 890 -15.43 8.62 30.71
CA SER A 890 -16.25 8.86 29.51
C SER A 890 -17.05 7.62 29.12
N SER A 891 -18.31 7.79 28.71
CA SER A 891 -19.18 6.69 28.25
C SER A 891 -18.89 6.18 26.84
N ILE A 892 -17.86 6.73 26.18
CA ILE A 892 -17.43 6.38 24.83
C ILE A 892 -16.01 5.81 24.84
N LYS A 893 -15.12 6.38 25.67
CA LYS A 893 -13.71 5.99 25.75
C LYS A 893 -13.06 6.44 27.07
N PRO A 894 -13.15 5.65 28.15
CA PRO A 894 -12.69 6.02 29.48
C PRO A 894 -11.18 5.76 29.61
N ILE A 895 -10.37 6.57 28.92
CA ILE A 895 -8.90 6.43 28.78
C ILE A 895 -8.17 6.10 30.08
N GLN A 896 -8.58 6.69 31.20
CA GLN A 896 -7.95 6.52 32.51
C GLN A 896 -8.37 5.24 33.25
N TYR A 897 -9.36 4.51 32.75
CA TYR A 897 -9.87 3.24 33.28
C TYR A 897 -9.54 2.05 32.36
N MET A 898 -8.75 2.29 31.31
CA MET A 898 -8.36 1.26 30.36
C MET A 898 -7.15 0.51 30.91
N TYR A 899 -7.37 -0.69 31.44
CA TYR A 899 -6.36 -1.52 32.05
C TYR A 899 -5.84 -2.57 31.06
N PRO A 900 -4.51 -2.76 30.91
CA PRO A 900 -3.96 -3.76 30.01
C PRO A 900 -4.44 -5.17 30.40
N VAL A 901 -5.13 -5.85 29.49
CA VAL A 901 -5.73 -7.17 29.76
C VAL A 901 -4.68 -8.20 30.20
N ASP A 902 -3.46 -8.10 29.64
CA ASP A 902 -2.33 -8.98 29.92
C ASP A 902 -1.79 -8.86 31.35
N TYR A 903 -2.19 -7.81 32.07
CA TYR A 903 -1.72 -7.49 33.42
C TYR A 903 -2.88 -7.50 34.44
N LEU A 904 -4.08 -7.91 34.04
CA LEU A 904 -5.24 -7.94 34.91
C LEU A 904 -5.24 -9.23 35.76
N SER A 905 -5.26 -9.09 37.09
CA SER A 905 -5.22 -10.24 38.02
C SER A 905 -6.59 -10.80 38.38
N ASP A 906 -7.65 -9.99 38.30
CA ASP A 906 -9.03 -10.39 38.61
C ASP A 906 -9.98 -9.84 37.54
N TYR A 907 -10.68 -10.72 36.83
CA TYR A 907 -11.64 -10.35 35.80
C TYR A 907 -12.93 -9.72 36.37
N ASN A 908 -13.20 -9.87 37.67
CA ASN A 908 -14.33 -9.20 38.33
C ASN A 908 -14.17 -7.67 38.42
N ASP A 909 -12.95 -7.16 38.21
CA ASP A 909 -12.68 -5.72 38.19
C ASP A 909 -13.16 -5.03 36.90
N ILE A 910 -13.59 -5.78 35.89
CA ILE A 910 -14.14 -5.22 34.64
C ILE A 910 -15.45 -4.48 34.91
N ASP A 911 -15.58 -3.26 34.37
CA ASP A 911 -16.78 -2.43 34.50
C ASP A 911 -17.83 -2.77 33.43
N ILE A 912 -18.62 -3.80 33.76
CA ILE A 912 -19.76 -4.30 33.00
C ILE A 912 -20.80 -3.20 32.67
N ASP A 913 -21.15 -2.36 33.64
CA ASP A 913 -22.18 -1.33 33.45
C ASP A 913 -21.71 -0.27 32.46
N TRP A 914 -20.40 0.01 32.45
CA TRP A 914 -19.80 0.86 31.44
C TRP A 914 -19.94 0.26 30.03
N TYR A 915 -19.65 -1.03 29.83
CA TYR A 915 -19.81 -1.68 28.52
C TYR A 915 -21.28 -1.66 28.06
N ARG A 916 -22.24 -1.91 28.96
CA ARG A 916 -23.68 -1.79 28.65
C ARG A 916 -24.04 -0.38 28.17
N LYS A 917 -23.52 0.66 28.84
CA LYS A 917 -23.71 2.07 28.44
C LYS A 917 -23.00 2.40 27.13
N MET A 918 -21.80 1.86 26.91
CA MET A 918 -21.02 2.03 25.68
C MET A 918 -21.77 1.47 24.49
N VAL A 919 -22.26 0.23 24.56
CA VAL A 919 -23.05 -0.41 23.51
C VAL A 919 -24.30 0.41 23.20
N LYS A 920 -25.05 0.86 24.22
CA LYS A 920 -26.22 1.73 24.05
C LYS A 920 -25.87 3.00 23.28
N ASN A 921 -24.77 3.66 23.65
CA ASN A 921 -24.33 4.89 23.00
C ASN A 921 -23.78 4.64 21.59
N TYR A 922 -23.10 3.52 21.38
CA TYR A 922 -22.60 3.10 20.08
C TYR A 922 -23.77 2.91 19.11
N ILE A 923 -24.79 2.13 19.48
CA ILE A 923 -25.97 1.93 18.63
C ILE A 923 -26.68 3.27 18.36
N LYS A 924 -26.90 4.09 19.38
CA LYS A 924 -27.47 5.44 19.21
C LYS A 924 -26.66 6.29 18.23
N GLY A 925 -25.34 6.31 18.36
CA GLY A 925 -24.44 7.07 17.49
C GLY A 925 -24.34 6.51 16.08
N ALA A 926 -24.33 5.18 15.94
CA ALA A 926 -24.27 4.47 14.67
C ALA A 926 -25.45 4.88 13.80
N PHE A 927 -26.67 4.84 14.34
CA PHE A 927 -27.92 5.18 13.65
C PHE A 927 -28.31 6.67 13.75
N GLY A 928 -27.63 7.49 14.57
CA GLY A 928 -27.94 8.92 14.69
C GLY A 928 -29.27 9.22 15.39
N PHE A 929 -29.65 8.43 16.40
CA PHE A 929 -30.84 8.73 17.21
C PHE A 929 -30.53 9.83 18.24
N GLU A 930 -31.20 10.98 18.13
CA GLU A 930 -31.15 12.03 19.16
C GLU A 930 -32.14 11.71 20.29
N ASP A 931 -31.67 11.79 21.54
CA ASP A 931 -32.51 12.12 22.69
C ASP A 931 -32.16 13.57 23.10
N VAL A 932 -33.17 14.33 23.51
CA VAL A 932 -33.04 15.68 24.10
C VAL A 932 -31.82 15.71 25.03
N ARG A 933 -30.95 16.70 24.83
CA ARG A 933 -29.74 16.97 25.62
C ARG A 933 -30.05 16.87 27.12
N GLU A 934 -29.76 15.74 27.73
CA GLU A 934 -29.45 15.69 29.16
C GLU A 934 -27.94 15.89 29.30
N ASP A 935 -27.63 17.11 29.72
CA ASP A 935 -26.40 17.61 30.31
C ASP A 935 -25.24 16.60 30.44
N ILE A 936 -24.40 16.55 29.41
CA ILE A 936 -23.00 16.17 29.56
C ILE A 936 -22.16 17.34 29.11
N ASN A 937 -21.44 17.90 30.07
CA ASN A 937 -20.43 18.94 29.94
C ASN A 937 -19.63 18.83 28.63
N LYS A 938 -19.47 19.98 27.99
CA LYS A 938 -18.67 20.24 26.77
C LYS A 938 -17.28 19.57 26.83
N GLY A 939 -17.20 18.31 26.43
CA GLY A 939 -15.99 17.71 25.86
C GLY A 939 -16.09 17.86 24.35
N LYS A 940 -15.36 18.81 23.77
CA LYS A 940 -15.23 18.94 22.31
C LYS A 940 -14.94 17.56 21.71
N ASN A 941 -15.73 17.16 20.72
CA ASN A 941 -15.34 16.13 19.76
C ASN A 941 -14.03 16.59 19.11
N LEU A 942 -12.92 16.09 19.65
CA LEU A 942 -11.55 16.28 19.16
C LEU A 942 -11.12 14.98 18.47
N SER A 943 -11.88 14.57 17.46
CA SER A 943 -11.44 13.52 16.54
C SER A 943 -12.31 13.56 15.28
N LEU A 944 -12.09 14.55 14.43
CA LEU A 944 -12.33 14.47 12.97
C LEU A 944 -11.88 15.73 12.20
N ASP A 945 -11.61 16.86 12.87
CA ASP A 945 -11.14 18.10 12.21
C ASP A 945 -9.64 18.40 12.35
N LEU A 946 -8.81 17.38 12.60
CA LEU A 946 -7.34 17.55 12.68
C LEU A 946 -6.57 16.79 11.59
N PHE A 947 -7.28 16.37 10.54
CA PHE A 947 -6.70 15.79 9.32
C PHE A 947 -7.31 16.40 8.05
N MET A 948 -7.47 17.73 8.04
CA MET A 948 -7.44 18.55 6.82
C MET A 948 -6.23 19.47 6.87
#